data_AF-Q0CE71-F1
#
_entry.id   AF-Q0CE71-F1
#
_cell.length_a   1.000
_cell.length_b   1.000
_cell.length_c   1.000
_cell.angle_alpha   90.00
_cell.angle_beta   90.00
_cell.angle_gamma   90.00
#
_symmetry.space_group_name_H-M   'P 1'
#
loop_
_entity.id
_entity.type
_entity.pdbx_description
1 polymer ?
#
loop_
_entity_poly.entity_id
_entity_poly.type
_entity_poly.pdbx_seq_one_letter_code
_entity_poly.pdbx_strand_id
1 'polypeptide(L)'
;MRHLDRFLNHIHTKGKHEHPQEEQQQYPPPPLAPQPQPQYTASTVAPQSQNSFPAPDHLHNVFAHFIIGNAYYMTPEQWEYDIIEAQKAHIDGFALNIAPQDHHTDRALQTAFDVAEKLGNFSLFISFDYGSGGPWPADRVISIINTYKTRTAQFHYNGKPLVSTFEGAGNAGDWPNIKNATGCMFIPCWTSMGPEGIHSVMDTIDGAFSWDAWPVGAENKSTASDVAWMDALAGKPYMMPVAPWFYTNLPQWNKNWLWRGDDLWHYRWKQVIELQPPLVQILSWNDYGESHYIGPIYGSGMPDGASRYVSDHPHDAWRELLPHYIDGYRQNIARVHGNGVNAVSMNPQVSSRDKIVYWYRLNPGNSGSSDGTTGNNPAMGQKQMDPCELSQDRVFVSVDCRLECLVVIVESRMVVVWSEGIGVIGLPYQERLRIPLLQLSRLFLFLLPSIHCPPPVFLCLSISLHNFTSLVTGPEMAKKYGIMGLSGVPVAYRPADQPRPESTPSLPATIESSPASSTTAFAPEAYSQPYCDFMTANPTIFHAVDSFAKRLESKGYKRLPERESWSSKLQRGGKYYCTRNGSAIISFSIGKDYESGNGMAIVAGHIDALTAKLKPVSKVPTKAGFAQLGVAPYAGAMSQTWWDRDLSIGGRVLVRDPASGKVESKLVKLGWPIARIPTLAPHFGAPSQGPFNQETQMVPIIGIDNSDLFQQQGLSAAADNGIEPGTFAATQPEKLVKVISKELGVTDYSTILNWELELYDSQPAQLGGLEKDFIFAGRIDDKLCCYAAQEALLASPDSTSTSSIKMVGMFDDEEIGSLLRQGARSNFMSSVMERITEAFASNYGPNILSQTVANSFFVSSDVIHAVNPNFLNVYLENHAPRLNVGVAVSADSNGHMTTDSVSYGFIKRVADLCGATLQVFQIRNDSRSGGTIGPMTSARIGMRAIDVGIPQLSMHSIRATTGSLDPGLGVKLFKGFFDHFEEVDKEFADF
;
A
#
# COMPACT_ATOMS: atom_id res chain seq x y z
N MET A 1 4.72 -43.33 -22.72
CA MET A 1 5.59 -44.43 -22.24
C MET A 1 6.65 -44.70 -23.31
N ARG A 2 7.90 -45.01 -22.92
CA ARG A 2 9.10 -45.06 -23.80
C ARG A 2 9.50 -43.73 -24.45
N HIS A 3 10.37 -42.96 -23.78
CA HIS A 3 11.45 -42.17 -24.39
C HIS A 3 12.38 -41.53 -23.31
N LEU A 4 12.70 -42.27 -22.23
CA LEU A 4 13.41 -41.76 -21.05
C LEU A 4 14.64 -42.62 -20.64
N ASP A 5 15.24 -43.34 -21.59
CA ASP A 5 16.26 -44.38 -21.32
C ASP A 5 17.59 -44.18 -22.09
N ARG A 6 17.97 -42.92 -22.41
CA ARG A 6 19.15 -42.64 -23.27
C ARG A 6 20.11 -41.52 -22.87
N PHE A 7 19.93 -40.86 -21.73
CA PHE A 7 20.78 -39.70 -21.36
C PHE A 7 21.52 -39.80 -20.01
N LEU A 8 21.52 -40.96 -19.35
CA LEU A 8 22.16 -41.17 -18.05
C LEU A 8 23.24 -42.26 -18.06
N ASN A 9 24.17 -42.24 -19.03
CA ASN A 9 25.27 -43.21 -19.08
C ASN A 9 26.54 -42.79 -19.85
N HIS A 10 27.08 -41.59 -19.59
CA HIS A 10 28.47 -41.19 -19.87
C HIS A 10 28.81 -39.92 -19.05
N ILE A 11 29.98 -39.74 -18.42
CA ILE A 11 30.98 -40.68 -17.89
C ILE A 11 31.78 -39.92 -16.80
N HIS A 12 32.32 -40.56 -15.76
CA HIS A 12 33.30 -39.93 -14.86
C HIS A 12 34.72 -40.01 -15.46
N THR A 13 35.56 -38.95 -15.34
CA THR A 13 36.86 -38.97 -14.61
C THR A 13 37.81 -37.79 -14.96
N LYS A 14 38.44 -37.20 -13.93
CA LYS A 14 39.76 -36.47 -13.92
C LYS A 14 39.88 -35.20 -14.81
N GLY A 15 40.77 -34.24 -14.54
CA GLY A 15 41.54 -33.94 -13.32
C GLY A 15 42.94 -33.31 -13.54
N LYS A 16 43.22 -32.20 -12.81
CA LYS A 16 44.53 -31.60 -12.45
C LYS A 16 45.33 -30.71 -13.46
N HIS A 17 45.70 -29.53 -12.93
CA HIS A 17 47.00 -28.80 -13.00
C HIS A 17 47.42 -27.91 -14.20
N GLU A 18 47.58 -26.61 -13.87
CA GLU A 18 48.75 -25.70 -14.09
C GLU A 18 49.11 -25.11 -15.48
N HIS A 19 49.45 -23.81 -15.46
CA HIS A 19 50.02 -22.99 -16.55
C HIS A 19 50.81 -21.79 -15.96
N PRO A 20 51.97 -21.42 -16.54
CA PRO A 20 52.56 -20.08 -16.31
C PRO A 20 53.20 -19.40 -17.57
N GLN A 21 53.17 -18.05 -17.59
CA GLN A 21 54.15 -17.11 -18.23
C GLN A 21 54.30 -17.09 -19.79
N GLU A 22 54.71 -16.01 -20.48
CA GLU A 22 54.78 -14.53 -20.25
C GLU A 22 55.04 -13.78 -21.60
N GLU A 23 54.86 -12.44 -21.62
CA GLU A 23 55.47 -11.37 -22.48
C GLU A 23 55.71 -11.56 -24.02
N GLN A 24 55.77 -10.56 -24.92
CA GLN A 24 55.45 -9.12 -25.11
C GLN A 24 56.55 -8.50 -26.01
N GLN A 25 56.19 -7.85 -27.15
CA GLN A 25 56.88 -6.71 -27.81
C GLN A 25 56.24 -6.33 -29.18
N GLN A 26 56.74 -5.33 -29.93
CA GLN A 26 56.42 -3.88 -29.85
C GLN A 26 57.02 -3.13 -31.09
N TYR A 27 56.84 -1.80 -31.18
CA TYR A 27 57.56 -0.80 -32.01
C TYR A 27 57.07 -0.54 -33.48
N PRO A 28 57.14 0.73 -34.00
CA PRO A 28 55.89 1.43 -34.43
C PRO A 28 56.02 2.35 -35.72
N PRO A 29 55.51 3.61 -35.90
CA PRO A 29 55.16 4.25 -37.22
C PRO A 29 56.13 5.44 -37.55
N PRO A 30 55.82 6.63 -38.17
CA PRO A 30 54.65 7.25 -38.88
C PRO A 30 55.09 7.83 -40.29
N PRO A 31 54.63 8.98 -40.93
CA PRO A 31 53.60 10.01 -40.62
C PRO A 31 52.75 10.59 -41.82
N LEU A 32 52.16 11.78 -41.55
CA LEU A 32 51.27 12.73 -42.27
C LEU A 32 51.94 13.53 -43.45
N ALA A 33 51.38 14.52 -44.19
CA ALA A 33 50.18 15.44 -44.15
C ALA A 33 49.89 16.01 -45.60
N PRO A 34 49.22 17.18 -45.93
CA PRO A 34 48.32 18.13 -45.22
C PRO A 34 47.04 18.61 -46.05
N GLN A 35 46.36 19.73 -45.67
CA GLN A 35 45.13 20.34 -46.30
C GLN A 35 45.37 21.68 -47.09
N PRO A 36 44.34 22.36 -47.69
CA PRO A 36 43.68 23.55 -47.07
C PRO A 36 42.16 23.84 -47.44
N GLN A 37 41.59 25.01 -47.03
CA GLN A 37 40.17 25.50 -47.11
C GLN A 37 39.99 26.83 -47.94
N PRO A 38 39.02 27.80 -47.77
CA PRO A 38 37.64 27.90 -47.17
C PRO A 38 36.58 28.80 -47.95
N GLN A 39 35.45 29.20 -47.30
CA GLN A 39 34.48 30.35 -47.56
C GLN A 39 33.22 30.08 -48.45
N TYR A 40 32.06 30.81 -48.39
CA TYR A 40 31.58 31.94 -47.53
C TYR A 40 30.04 31.93 -47.12
N THR A 41 29.15 32.87 -47.58
CA THR A 41 27.89 33.36 -46.92
C THR A 41 26.90 34.07 -47.90
N ALA A 42 25.62 34.49 -47.62
CA ALA A 42 24.51 34.09 -46.69
C ALA A 42 23.18 34.93 -46.90
N SER A 43 22.05 34.46 -46.30
CA SER A 43 20.81 35.18 -45.84
C SER A 43 19.68 35.72 -46.76
N THR A 44 18.43 35.30 -46.47
CA THR A 44 17.15 36.09 -46.52
C THR A 44 16.03 35.37 -45.70
N VAL A 45 14.84 35.97 -45.50
CA VAL A 45 13.88 35.65 -44.40
C VAL A 45 12.59 34.90 -44.84
N ALA A 46 11.98 34.13 -43.92
CA ALA A 46 10.88 33.18 -44.11
C ALA A 46 9.45 33.72 -43.83
N PRO A 47 8.41 32.87 -43.97
CA PRO A 47 7.44 32.65 -42.90
C PRO A 47 7.32 31.16 -42.46
N GLN A 48 6.73 30.92 -41.29
CA GLN A 48 6.74 29.62 -40.57
C GLN A 48 5.51 28.73 -40.83
N SER A 49 5.70 27.40 -40.79
CA SER A 49 4.63 26.42 -40.41
C SER A 49 5.11 24.97 -40.17
N GLN A 50 6.07 24.76 -39.25
CA GLN A 50 6.31 23.43 -38.65
C GLN A 50 6.59 23.54 -37.14
N ASN A 51 5.79 22.84 -36.32
CA ASN A 51 6.12 22.57 -34.92
C ASN A 51 6.96 21.29 -34.82
N SER A 52 8.18 21.34 -35.36
CA SER A 52 9.22 20.36 -35.05
C SER A 52 9.87 20.76 -33.73
N PHE A 53 9.55 20.05 -32.64
CA PHE A 53 10.27 20.20 -31.37
C PHE A 53 11.74 19.75 -31.54
N PRO A 54 12.71 20.36 -30.84
CA PRO A 54 14.10 19.93 -30.90
C PRO A 54 14.28 18.50 -30.41
N ALA A 55 15.22 17.76 -31.00
CA ALA A 55 15.73 16.53 -30.39
C ALA A 55 16.50 16.84 -29.09
N PRO A 56 16.64 15.88 -28.15
CA PRO A 56 17.48 16.05 -26.96
C PRO A 56 18.93 16.37 -27.35
N ASP A 57 19.56 17.30 -26.62
CA ASP A 57 20.91 17.77 -26.95
C ASP A 57 21.99 16.72 -26.58
N HIS A 58 23.06 16.68 -27.36
CA HIS A 58 23.71 15.41 -27.75
C HIS A 58 24.77 14.84 -26.80
N LEU A 59 24.90 15.34 -25.56
CA LEU A 59 26.12 15.12 -24.76
C LEU A 59 25.97 14.32 -23.45
N HIS A 60 24.77 14.19 -22.87
CA HIS A 60 24.61 13.72 -21.48
C HIS A 60 23.35 12.85 -21.28
N ASN A 61 23.48 11.55 -21.58
CA ASN A 61 22.37 10.59 -21.54
C ASN A 61 22.42 9.62 -20.34
N VAL A 62 21.25 9.14 -19.92
CA VAL A 62 21.08 8.22 -18.79
C VAL A 62 20.33 6.95 -19.21
N PHE A 63 20.90 5.79 -18.92
CA PHE A 63 20.32 4.48 -19.24
C PHE A 63 20.14 3.62 -17.99
N ALA A 64 19.24 2.63 -18.03
CA ALA A 64 19.22 1.53 -17.07
C ALA A 64 19.58 0.19 -17.75
N HIS A 65 20.34 -0.65 -17.06
CA HIS A 65 20.73 -1.98 -17.53
C HIS A 65 19.58 -2.97 -17.39
N PHE A 66 19.22 -3.67 -18.47
CA PHE A 66 18.03 -4.52 -18.53
C PHE A 66 18.41 -5.95 -18.91
N ILE A 67 18.22 -6.88 -17.98
CA ILE A 67 18.54 -8.31 -18.15
C ILE A 67 17.48 -8.97 -19.02
N ILE A 68 17.83 -9.35 -20.25
CA ILE A 68 16.92 -10.06 -21.17
C ILE A 68 16.68 -11.50 -20.73
N GLY A 69 17.60 -12.14 -20.01
CA GLY A 69 17.37 -13.44 -19.36
C GLY A 69 16.08 -13.45 -18.52
N ASN A 70 15.90 -12.42 -17.69
CA ASN A 70 14.71 -12.24 -16.84
C ASN A 70 13.44 -11.85 -17.64
N ALA A 71 13.58 -11.50 -18.92
CA ALA A 71 12.47 -11.04 -19.77
C ALA A 71 11.69 -12.15 -20.49
N TYR A 72 12.00 -13.43 -20.26
CA TYR A 72 11.45 -14.57 -21.04
C TYR A 72 9.92 -14.54 -21.18
N TYR A 73 9.21 -14.25 -20.10
CA TYR A 73 7.74 -14.25 -20.04
C TYR A 73 7.10 -12.85 -20.16
N MET A 74 7.89 -11.78 -20.40
CA MET A 74 7.35 -10.42 -20.48
C MET A 74 6.47 -10.24 -21.72
N THR A 75 5.28 -9.66 -21.53
CA THR A 75 4.37 -9.28 -22.61
C THR A 75 4.71 -7.89 -23.16
N PRO A 76 4.23 -7.51 -24.37
CA PRO A 76 4.42 -6.17 -24.92
C PRO A 76 3.89 -5.06 -24.00
N GLU A 77 2.81 -5.32 -23.25
CA GLU A 77 2.21 -4.38 -22.30
C GLU A 77 3.09 -4.17 -21.06
N GLN A 78 3.88 -5.17 -20.65
CA GLN A 78 4.87 -5.04 -19.57
C GLN A 78 6.10 -4.26 -20.03
N TRP A 79 6.56 -4.49 -21.27
CA TRP A 79 7.57 -3.63 -21.90
C TRP A 79 7.11 -2.18 -22.03
N GLU A 80 5.83 -1.96 -22.38
CA GLU A 80 5.24 -0.63 -22.51
C GLU A 80 5.14 0.07 -21.15
N TYR A 81 4.75 -0.65 -20.09
CA TYR A 81 4.74 -0.14 -18.73
C TYR A 81 6.15 0.23 -18.24
N ASP A 82 7.13 -0.65 -18.42
CA ASP A 82 8.51 -0.43 -17.99
C ASP A 82 9.16 0.79 -18.67
N ILE A 83 8.96 0.95 -19.98
CA ILE A 83 9.46 2.12 -20.71
C ILE A 83 8.76 3.40 -20.23
N ILE A 84 7.45 3.38 -20.00
CA ILE A 84 6.71 4.53 -19.44
C ILE A 84 7.20 4.89 -18.03
N GLU A 85 7.52 3.91 -17.18
CA GLU A 85 8.09 4.15 -15.85
C GLU A 85 9.52 4.69 -15.92
N ALA A 86 10.34 4.25 -16.88
CA ALA A 86 11.68 4.77 -17.11
C ALA A 86 11.64 6.22 -17.62
N GLN A 87 10.74 6.55 -18.56
CA GLN A 87 10.50 7.91 -19.05
C GLN A 87 10.03 8.86 -17.93
N LYS A 88 9.11 8.42 -17.06
CA LYS A 88 8.71 9.18 -15.85
C LYS A 88 9.87 9.45 -14.90
N ALA A 89 10.83 8.54 -14.84
CA ALA A 89 12.07 8.68 -14.06
C ALA A 89 13.15 9.51 -14.78
N HIS A 90 12.86 10.06 -15.98
CA HIS A 90 13.76 10.83 -16.85
C HIS A 90 14.94 10.02 -17.43
N ILE A 91 14.86 8.69 -17.41
CA ILE A 91 15.82 7.78 -18.07
C ILE A 91 15.57 7.80 -19.58
N ASP A 92 16.63 7.93 -20.38
CA ASP A 92 16.58 8.05 -21.84
C ASP A 92 16.43 6.72 -22.58
N GLY A 93 16.77 5.60 -21.92
CA GLY A 93 16.78 4.30 -22.57
C GLY A 93 17.15 3.10 -21.69
N PHE A 94 17.13 1.92 -22.31
CA PHE A 94 17.66 0.68 -21.72
C PHE A 94 18.88 0.14 -22.46
N ALA A 95 19.85 -0.34 -21.69
CA ALA A 95 20.97 -1.15 -22.17
C ALA A 95 20.59 -2.63 -22.02
N LEU A 96 20.22 -3.27 -23.12
CA LEU A 96 19.68 -4.63 -23.15
C LEU A 96 20.83 -5.65 -23.04
N ASN A 97 21.04 -6.20 -21.84
CA ASN A 97 21.97 -7.29 -21.57
C ASN A 97 21.39 -8.59 -22.15
N ILE A 98 22.14 -9.21 -23.07
CA ILE A 98 21.81 -10.50 -23.68
C ILE A 98 22.95 -11.49 -23.45
N ALA A 99 22.62 -12.74 -23.13
CA ALA A 99 23.59 -13.81 -22.93
C ALA A 99 23.43 -14.92 -24.01
N PRO A 100 24.51 -15.61 -24.43
CA PRO A 100 24.48 -16.47 -25.61
C PRO A 100 23.66 -17.76 -25.44
N GLN A 101 23.35 -18.17 -24.19
CA GLN A 101 22.45 -19.28 -23.87
C GLN A 101 20.96 -18.93 -23.98
N ASP A 102 20.60 -17.64 -24.03
CA ASP A 102 19.21 -17.19 -23.94
C ASP A 102 18.49 -17.36 -25.27
N HIS A 103 17.91 -18.55 -25.47
CA HIS A 103 17.18 -18.97 -26.67
C HIS A 103 15.97 -18.08 -27.04
N HIS A 104 15.55 -17.18 -26.16
CA HIS A 104 14.50 -16.18 -26.39
C HIS A 104 15.01 -14.80 -26.83
N THR A 105 16.32 -14.57 -26.86
CA THR A 105 16.96 -13.26 -27.11
C THR A 105 16.32 -12.52 -28.29
N ASP A 106 16.23 -13.15 -29.47
CA ASP A 106 15.75 -12.48 -30.69
C ASP A 106 14.26 -12.06 -30.58
N ARG A 107 13.43 -12.82 -29.85
CA ARG A 107 12.03 -12.46 -29.55
C ARG A 107 11.94 -11.28 -28.58
N ALA A 108 12.76 -11.29 -27.54
CA ALA A 108 12.76 -10.25 -26.52
C ALA A 108 13.27 -8.91 -27.07
N LEU A 109 14.38 -8.93 -27.81
CA LEU A 109 14.91 -7.76 -28.51
C LEU A 109 13.90 -7.18 -29.50
N GLN A 110 13.29 -8.00 -30.36
CA GLN A 110 12.27 -7.54 -31.30
C GLN A 110 11.11 -6.85 -30.57
N THR A 111 10.60 -7.46 -29.50
CA THR A 111 9.51 -6.89 -28.68
C THR A 111 9.90 -5.56 -28.05
N ALA A 112 11.10 -5.47 -27.45
CA ALA A 112 11.59 -4.25 -26.81
C ALA A 112 11.71 -3.09 -27.81
N PHE A 113 12.31 -3.34 -28.98
CA PHE A 113 12.45 -2.32 -30.04
C PHE A 113 11.10 -1.91 -30.62
N ASP A 114 10.18 -2.83 -30.88
CA ASP A 114 8.86 -2.52 -31.44
C ASP A 114 8.03 -1.66 -30.47
N VAL A 115 8.13 -1.89 -29.15
CA VAL A 115 7.45 -1.09 -28.13
C VAL A 115 8.12 0.28 -27.90
N ALA A 116 9.45 0.34 -27.90
CA ALA A 116 10.17 1.62 -27.79
C ALA A 116 9.89 2.54 -28.98
N GLU A 117 9.81 2.01 -30.21
CA GLU A 117 9.42 2.78 -31.38
C GLU A 117 7.94 3.20 -31.36
N LYS A 118 7.04 2.35 -30.85
CA LYS A 118 5.62 2.66 -30.67
C LYS A 118 5.42 3.86 -29.73
N LEU A 119 6.17 3.93 -28.64
CA LEU A 119 6.09 5.00 -27.65
C LEU A 119 6.84 6.27 -28.09
N GLY A 120 7.99 6.10 -28.74
CA GLY A 120 8.91 7.19 -29.07
C GLY A 120 9.60 7.79 -27.83
N ASN A 121 10.57 8.68 -28.07
CA ASN A 121 11.36 9.35 -27.02
C ASN A 121 11.98 8.39 -25.98
N PHE A 122 12.35 7.18 -26.41
CA PHE A 122 13.09 6.22 -25.59
C PHE A 122 14.03 5.42 -26.49
N SER A 123 15.25 5.19 -26.04
CA SER A 123 16.31 4.57 -26.83
C SER A 123 16.71 3.21 -26.26
N LEU A 124 17.27 2.36 -27.10
CA LEU A 124 17.78 1.04 -26.73
C LEU A 124 19.17 0.85 -27.32
N PHE A 125 20.07 0.22 -26.57
CA PHE A 125 21.30 -0.34 -27.14
C PHE A 125 21.57 -1.73 -26.57
N ILE A 126 22.32 -2.53 -27.32
CA ILE A 126 22.59 -3.92 -26.98
C ILE A 126 23.90 -4.00 -26.19
N SER A 127 23.87 -4.70 -25.06
CA SER A 127 25.05 -5.10 -24.30
C SER A 127 25.20 -6.62 -24.37
N PHE A 128 26.28 -7.09 -24.99
CA PHE A 128 26.55 -8.52 -25.09
C PHE A 128 27.22 -9.01 -23.80
N ASP A 129 26.56 -9.87 -23.05
CA ASP A 129 27.13 -10.48 -21.85
C ASP A 129 28.09 -11.61 -22.26
N TYR A 130 29.37 -11.45 -21.94
CA TYR A 130 30.43 -12.45 -22.14
C TYR A 130 30.82 -13.15 -20.82
N GLY A 131 30.37 -12.65 -19.67
CA GLY A 131 30.56 -13.29 -18.36
C GLY A 131 29.55 -14.41 -18.11
N SER A 132 28.35 -14.28 -18.68
CA SER A 132 27.28 -15.25 -18.72
C SER A 132 27.37 -16.11 -19.98
N GLY A 133 27.25 -17.44 -19.85
CA GLY A 133 27.23 -18.38 -20.99
C GLY A 133 28.54 -18.61 -21.75
N GLY A 134 29.46 -17.64 -21.77
CA GLY A 134 30.76 -17.71 -22.43
C GLY A 134 30.90 -16.75 -23.63
N PRO A 135 31.94 -16.92 -24.47
CA PRO A 135 32.24 -15.97 -25.52
C PRO A 135 31.25 -16.03 -26.70
N TRP A 136 30.81 -14.86 -27.17
CA TRP A 136 29.95 -14.76 -28.35
C TRP A 136 30.73 -14.99 -29.67
N PRO A 137 30.19 -15.77 -30.61
CA PRO A 137 30.68 -15.80 -32.00
C PRO A 137 30.57 -14.42 -32.66
N ALA A 138 31.67 -13.90 -33.20
CA ALA A 138 31.74 -12.55 -33.74
C ALA A 138 30.78 -12.32 -34.94
N ASP A 139 30.49 -13.35 -35.72
CA ASP A 139 29.49 -13.33 -36.80
C ASP A 139 28.06 -13.18 -36.28
N ARG A 140 27.72 -13.83 -35.15
CA ARG A 140 26.43 -13.65 -34.47
C ARG A 140 26.31 -12.24 -33.86
N VAL A 141 27.39 -11.69 -33.29
CA VAL A 141 27.43 -10.29 -32.82
C VAL A 141 27.20 -9.31 -33.97
N ILE A 142 27.93 -9.48 -35.09
CA ILE A 142 27.76 -8.68 -36.31
C ILE A 142 26.33 -8.78 -36.85
N SER A 143 25.73 -9.98 -36.86
CA SER A 143 24.35 -10.19 -37.29
C SER A 143 23.36 -9.42 -36.42
N ILE A 144 23.45 -9.53 -35.09
CA ILE A 144 22.54 -8.87 -34.16
C ILE A 144 22.64 -7.35 -34.30
N ILE A 145 23.87 -6.79 -34.29
CA ILE A 145 24.06 -5.34 -34.46
C ILE A 145 23.51 -4.87 -35.81
N ASN A 146 23.75 -5.62 -36.90
CA ASN A 146 23.23 -5.25 -38.23
C ASN A 146 21.71 -5.34 -38.34
N THR A 147 21.04 -6.20 -37.56
CA THR A 147 19.56 -6.23 -37.46
C THR A 147 18.99 -4.98 -36.79
N TYR A 148 19.58 -4.54 -35.68
CA TYR A 148 19.00 -3.46 -34.86
C TYR A 148 19.52 -2.06 -35.19
N LYS A 149 20.69 -1.92 -35.82
CA LYS A 149 21.35 -0.61 -36.00
C LYS A 149 20.57 0.46 -36.80
N THR A 150 19.56 0.07 -37.59
CA THR A 150 18.72 1.00 -38.37
C THR A 150 17.30 1.15 -37.81
N ARG A 151 16.98 0.56 -36.65
CA ARG A 151 15.71 0.76 -35.94
C ARG A 151 15.72 2.19 -35.36
N THR A 152 14.61 2.91 -35.35
CA THR A 152 14.55 4.31 -34.87
C THR A 152 14.71 4.43 -33.36
N ALA A 153 14.45 3.34 -32.61
CA ALA A 153 14.76 3.25 -31.18
C ALA A 153 16.23 2.89 -30.89
N GLN A 154 17.09 2.59 -31.86
CA GLN A 154 18.52 2.34 -31.58
C GLN A 154 19.20 3.63 -31.14
N PHE A 155 19.81 3.62 -29.95
CA PHE A 155 20.61 4.75 -29.48
C PHE A 155 21.84 4.96 -30.37
N HIS A 156 22.06 6.20 -30.81
CA HIS A 156 23.19 6.59 -31.64
C HIS A 156 24.02 7.66 -30.95
N TYR A 157 25.26 7.32 -30.58
CA TYR A 157 26.23 8.26 -30.04
C TYR A 157 27.11 8.80 -31.16
N ASN A 158 27.21 10.14 -31.31
CA ASN A 158 27.92 10.79 -32.41
C ASN A 158 27.58 10.23 -33.82
N GLY A 159 26.29 9.89 -34.04
CA GLY A 159 25.80 9.35 -35.31
C GLY A 159 26.12 7.88 -35.59
N LYS A 160 26.73 7.16 -34.64
CA LYS A 160 26.99 5.71 -34.72
C LYS A 160 26.12 4.92 -33.73
N PRO A 161 25.60 3.73 -34.09
CA PRO A 161 24.80 2.91 -33.18
C PRO A 161 25.66 2.45 -32.01
N LEU A 162 25.22 2.71 -30.77
CA LEU A 162 25.95 2.29 -29.57
C LEU A 162 25.80 0.79 -29.33
N VAL A 163 26.90 0.16 -28.90
CA VAL A 163 27.00 -1.24 -28.47
C VAL A 163 27.94 -1.32 -27.26
N SER A 164 27.62 -2.22 -26.34
CA SER A 164 28.41 -2.49 -25.12
C SER A 164 28.62 -3.99 -24.91
N THR A 165 29.32 -4.36 -23.84
CA THR A 165 29.37 -5.71 -23.29
C THR A 165 29.19 -5.69 -21.78
N PHE A 166 28.87 -6.84 -21.18
CA PHE A 166 29.29 -7.14 -19.82
C PHE A 166 30.52 -8.07 -19.88
N GLU A 167 31.67 -7.58 -19.41
CA GLU A 167 32.99 -8.21 -19.52
C GLU A 167 33.36 -8.62 -20.97
N GLY A 168 34.15 -9.68 -21.15
CA GLY A 168 34.61 -10.12 -22.48
C GLY A 168 35.95 -9.54 -22.95
N ALA A 169 36.78 -9.01 -22.04
CA ALA A 169 38.11 -8.47 -22.36
C ALA A 169 39.02 -9.46 -23.15
N GLY A 170 38.92 -10.76 -22.87
CA GLY A 170 39.63 -11.81 -23.62
C GLY A 170 39.23 -11.94 -25.10
N ASN A 171 38.09 -11.35 -25.50
CA ASN A 171 37.60 -11.27 -26.87
C ASN A 171 37.86 -9.91 -27.53
N ALA A 172 38.70 -9.04 -26.95
CA ALA A 172 39.03 -7.73 -27.53
C ALA A 172 39.50 -7.81 -29.00
N GLY A 173 40.16 -8.90 -29.39
CA GLY A 173 40.61 -9.13 -30.78
C GLY A 173 39.50 -9.28 -31.82
N ASP A 174 38.26 -9.62 -31.43
CA ASP A 174 37.12 -9.73 -32.34
C ASP A 174 36.57 -8.34 -32.75
N TRP A 175 36.69 -7.36 -31.85
CA TRP A 175 36.00 -6.08 -31.95
C TRP A 175 36.45 -5.15 -33.09
N PRO A 176 37.71 -5.11 -33.55
CA PRO A 176 38.08 -4.36 -34.75
C PRO A 176 37.32 -4.83 -36.00
N ASN A 177 37.10 -6.15 -36.13
CA ASN A 177 36.31 -6.72 -37.22
C ASN A 177 34.82 -6.42 -37.04
N ILE A 178 34.27 -6.61 -35.83
CA ILE A 178 32.86 -6.32 -35.51
C ILE A 178 32.54 -4.84 -35.82
N LYS A 179 33.38 -3.91 -35.36
CA LYS A 179 33.23 -2.46 -35.62
C LYS A 179 33.29 -2.14 -37.11
N ASN A 180 34.24 -2.71 -37.85
CA ASN A 180 34.36 -2.50 -39.30
C ASN A 180 33.15 -3.05 -40.07
N ALA A 181 32.59 -4.20 -39.67
CA ALA A 181 31.44 -4.83 -40.32
C ALA A 181 30.08 -4.20 -39.96
N THR A 182 30.01 -3.41 -38.88
CA THR A 182 28.74 -2.85 -38.36
C THR A 182 28.68 -1.32 -38.40
N GLY A 183 29.80 -0.64 -38.19
CA GLY A 183 29.89 0.82 -38.02
C GLY A 183 29.59 1.31 -36.60
N CYS A 184 29.55 0.44 -35.59
CA CYS A 184 29.13 0.81 -34.24
C CYS A 184 30.10 1.75 -33.49
N MET A 185 29.55 2.42 -32.49
CA MET A 185 30.28 2.99 -31.36
C MET A 185 30.37 1.91 -30.29
N PHE A 186 31.57 1.56 -29.84
CA PHE A 186 31.79 0.47 -28.89
C PHE A 186 32.30 0.97 -27.54
N ILE A 187 31.52 0.75 -26.48
CA ILE A 187 31.81 1.15 -25.09
C ILE A 187 31.62 -0.08 -24.17
N PRO A 188 32.61 -0.99 -24.07
CA PRO A 188 32.49 -2.20 -23.26
C PRO A 188 32.55 -1.96 -21.75
N CYS A 189 31.95 -2.87 -20.98
CA CYS A 189 32.18 -3.00 -19.54
C CYS A 189 33.36 -3.95 -19.27
N TRP A 190 34.60 -3.49 -19.42
CA TRP A 190 35.81 -4.28 -19.14
C TRP A 190 36.41 -3.91 -17.78
N THR A 191 35.57 -4.00 -16.74
CA THR A 191 35.92 -3.64 -15.36
C THR A 191 37.11 -4.46 -14.86
N SER A 192 37.17 -5.74 -15.26
CA SER A 192 38.28 -6.65 -14.96
C SER A 192 39.67 -6.17 -15.44
N MET A 193 39.75 -5.29 -16.44
CA MET A 193 41.02 -4.70 -16.90
C MET A 193 41.47 -3.51 -16.05
N GLY A 194 40.52 -2.79 -15.44
CA GLY A 194 40.76 -1.51 -14.78
C GLY A 194 41.25 -0.39 -15.73
N PRO A 195 41.44 0.83 -15.20
CA PRO A 195 41.94 1.97 -15.99
C PRO A 195 43.32 1.71 -16.62
N GLU A 196 44.27 1.19 -15.84
CA GLU A 196 45.63 0.86 -16.31
C GLU A 196 45.61 -0.15 -17.47
N GLY A 197 44.77 -1.20 -17.37
CA GLY A 197 44.68 -2.23 -18.40
C GLY A 197 44.06 -1.72 -19.71
N ILE A 198 43.11 -0.78 -19.65
CA ILE A 198 42.39 -0.32 -20.84
C ILE A 198 43.30 0.35 -21.88
N HIS A 199 44.43 0.92 -21.44
CA HIS A 199 45.46 1.47 -22.32
C HIS A 199 45.92 0.49 -23.41
N SER A 200 45.97 -0.81 -23.12
CA SER A 200 46.38 -1.86 -24.06
C SER A 200 45.40 -2.10 -25.22
N VAL A 201 44.15 -1.66 -25.09
CA VAL A 201 43.05 -1.90 -26.04
C VAL A 201 42.41 -0.59 -26.55
N MET A 202 43.07 0.55 -26.33
CA MET A 202 42.53 1.87 -26.67
C MET A 202 42.18 2.05 -28.15
N ASP A 203 42.89 1.43 -29.10
CA ASP A 203 42.54 1.50 -30.53
C ASP A 203 41.31 0.64 -30.89
N THR A 204 40.97 -0.35 -30.07
CA THR A 204 39.82 -1.24 -30.27
C THR A 204 38.50 -0.58 -29.83
N ILE A 205 38.51 0.18 -28.74
CA ILE A 205 37.29 0.75 -28.12
C ILE A 205 37.03 2.20 -28.55
N ASP A 206 35.79 2.67 -28.47
CA ASP A 206 35.45 4.10 -28.66
C ASP A 206 35.15 4.83 -27.34
N GLY A 207 35.07 4.11 -26.23
CA GLY A 207 34.90 4.57 -24.85
C GLY A 207 34.99 3.37 -23.90
N ALA A 208 34.78 3.55 -22.59
CA ALA A 208 34.59 2.42 -21.67
C ALA A 208 33.52 2.68 -20.61
N PHE A 209 33.00 1.59 -20.07
CA PHE A 209 32.05 1.50 -18.97
C PHE A 209 32.72 0.69 -17.84
N SER A 210 32.43 1.04 -16.60
CA SER A 210 32.88 0.31 -15.41
C SER A 210 31.66 -0.19 -14.64
N TRP A 211 31.73 -1.36 -14.02
CA TRP A 211 30.68 -1.88 -13.11
C TRP A 211 30.88 -1.41 -11.65
N ASP A 212 31.91 -0.61 -11.38
CA ASP A 212 32.29 -0.13 -10.05
C ASP A 212 31.36 1.00 -9.54
N ALA A 213 30.11 0.66 -9.21
CA ALA A 213 29.17 1.58 -8.54
C ALA A 213 29.37 1.67 -7.02
N TRP A 214 29.76 0.56 -6.37
CA TRP A 214 29.74 0.39 -4.91
C TRP A 214 31.08 0.73 -4.25
N PRO A 215 31.11 1.09 -2.96
CA PRO A 215 32.35 1.28 -2.23
C PRO A 215 33.16 -0.02 -2.09
N VAL A 216 34.46 0.14 -1.77
CA VAL A 216 35.31 -0.95 -1.28
C VAL A 216 35.13 -1.05 0.23
N GLY A 217 34.48 -2.12 0.68
CA GLY A 217 34.17 -2.30 2.10
C GLY A 217 33.27 -1.19 2.68
N ALA A 218 33.44 -0.92 3.97
CA ALA A 218 32.58 -0.02 4.75
C ALA A 218 32.79 1.48 4.46
N GLU A 219 33.68 1.86 3.55
CA GLU A 219 33.99 3.26 3.23
C GLU A 219 32.90 3.91 2.35
N ASN A 220 32.94 5.23 2.20
CA ASN A 220 32.06 5.93 1.25
C ASN A 220 32.66 5.81 -0.16
N LYS A 221 31.83 5.52 -1.19
CA LYS A 221 32.30 5.49 -2.58
C LYS A 221 32.87 6.85 -2.98
N SER A 222 34.08 6.88 -3.52
CA SER A 222 34.73 8.07 -4.04
C SER A 222 34.70 8.11 -5.57
N THR A 223 35.00 9.28 -6.12
CA THR A 223 35.17 9.53 -7.56
C THR A 223 36.51 9.07 -8.11
N ALA A 224 37.45 8.59 -7.27
CA ALA A 224 38.83 8.33 -7.69
C ALA A 224 38.94 7.26 -8.81
N SER A 225 38.10 6.21 -8.73
CA SER A 225 37.98 5.18 -9.78
C SER A 225 37.47 5.77 -11.10
N ASP A 226 36.44 6.62 -11.02
CA ASP A 226 35.83 7.26 -12.19
C ASP A 226 36.78 8.25 -12.87
N VAL A 227 37.50 9.06 -12.10
CA VAL A 227 38.53 9.98 -12.61
C VAL A 227 39.66 9.19 -13.27
N ALA A 228 40.14 8.11 -12.66
CA ALA A 228 41.15 7.25 -13.28
C ALA A 228 40.67 6.63 -14.61
N TRP A 229 39.40 6.20 -14.70
CA TRP A 229 38.81 5.76 -15.97
C TRP A 229 38.73 6.88 -17.01
N MET A 230 38.31 8.09 -16.62
CA MET A 230 38.22 9.25 -17.52
C MET A 230 39.60 9.70 -18.04
N ASP A 231 40.62 9.71 -17.18
CA ASP A 231 42.01 10.01 -17.54
C ASP A 231 42.58 8.92 -18.46
N ALA A 232 42.39 7.64 -18.13
CA ALA A 232 42.89 6.52 -18.93
C ALA A 232 42.26 6.46 -20.34
N LEU A 233 41.00 6.89 -20.47
CA LEU A 233 40.27 7.03 -21.73
C LEU A 233 40.73 8.21 -22.60
N ALA A 234 41.62 9.08 -22.12
CA ALA A 234 42.25 10.16 -22.90
C ALA A 234 41.25 11.01 -23.72
N GLY A 235 40.08 11.31 -23.14
CA GLY A 235 39.01 12.10 -23.79
C GLY A 235 37.99 11.28 -24.60
N LYS A 236 38.09 9.94 -24.64
CA LYS A 236 36.98 9.08 -25.08
C LYS A 236 35.87 9.06 -24.00
N PRO A 237 34.59 8.89 -24.38
CA PRO A 237 33.49 8.86 -23.42
C PRO A 237 33.63 7.74 -22.38
N TYR A 238 33.59 8.15 -21.11
CA TYR A 238 33.33 7.27 -19.98
C TYR A 238 31.81 7.16 -19.76
N MET A 239 31.32 5.93 -19.56
CA MET A 239 29.99 5.68 -19.07
C MET A 239 30.05 5.36 -17.57
N MET A 240 29.50 6.23 -16.74
CA MET A 240 29.65 6.18 -15.28
C MET A 240 28.59 5.27 -14.64
N PRO A 241 28.97 4.30 -13.78
CA PRO A 241 28.03 3.41 -13.11
C PRO A 241 27.33 4.06 -11.92
N VAL A 242 26.05 3.78 -11.76
CA VAL A 242 25.24 4.15 -10.59
C VAL A 242 24.40 2.97 -10.13
N ALA A 243 24.33 2.72 -8.83
CA ALA A 243 23.48 1.68 -8.24
C ALA A 243 23.05 2.08 -6.82
N PRO A 244 21.88 1.60 -6.32
CA PRO A 244 21.43 1.91 -4.97
C PRO A 244 22.09 1.01 -3.92
N TRP A 245 21.80 -0.29 -3.95
CA TRP A 245 22.22 -1.29 -2.95
C TRP A 245 22.38 -2.65 -3.62
N PHE A 246 23.38 -3.45 -3.24
CA PHE A 246 23.59 -4.79 -3.79
C PHE A 246 23.47 -5.85 -2.70
N TYR A 247 22.63 -6.87 -2.92
CA TYR A 247 22.58 -8.08 -2.09
C TYR A 247 22.24 -9.29 -2.94
N THR A 248 22.97 -10.38 -2.76
CA THR A 248 22.68 -11.65 -3.43
C THR A 248 22.88 -12.82 -2.47
N ASN A 249 21.98 -13.80 -2.52
CA ASN A 249 22.10 -15.07 -1.79
C ASN A 249 21.51 -16.20 -2.64
N LEU A 250 22.29 -16.59 -3.64
CA LEU A 250 22.05 -17.59 -4.67
C LEU A 250 23.27 -18.54 -4.73
N PRO A 251 23.48 -19.36 -3.68
CA PRO A 251 24.68 -20.18 -3.53
C PRO A 251 24.86 -21.21 -4.67
N GLN A 252 23.79 -21.58 -5.37
CA GLN A 252 23.84 -22.42 -6.58
C GLN A 252 24.63 -21.78 -7.74
N TRP A 253 24.83 -20.47 -7.73
CA TRP A 253 25.66 -19.72 -8.69
C TRP A 253 26.91 -19.12 -8.02
N ASN A 254 27.31 -19.63 -6.84
CA ASN A 254 28.41 -19.11 -6.01
C ASN A 254 28.25 -17.62 -5.65
N LYS A 255 27.02 -17.12 -5.57
CA LYS A 255 26.67 -15.75 -5.20
C LYS A 255 26.10 -15.72 -3.78
N ASN A 256 26.83 -15.19 -2.80
CA ASN A 256 26.32 -15.00 -1.43
C ASN A 256 27.05 -13.86 -0.69
N TRP A 257 26.82 -12.61 -1.09
CA TRP A 257 27.48 -11.45 -0.47
C TRP A 257 26.62 -10.18 -0.49
N LEU A 258 27.05 -9.22 0.33
CA LEU A 258 26.55 -7.86 0.45
C LEU A 258 27.61 -6.86 -0.03
N TRP A 259 27.21 -5.75 -0.67
CA TRP A 259 28.02 -4.52 -0.74
C TRP A 259 27.24 -3.36 -0.10
N ARG A 260 27.95 -2.41 0.52
CA ARG A 260 27.34 -1.27 1.24
C ARG A 260 26.55 -0.38 0.28
N GLY A 261 25.22 -0.39 0.41
CA GLY A 261 24.31 0.51 -0.31
C GLY A 261 23.86 1.73 0.51
N ASP A 262 23.80 1.59 1.84
CA ASP A 262 23.56 2.62 2.87
C ASP A 262 23.01 3.96 2.36
N ASP A 263 23.87 4.94 2.10
CA ASP A 263 23.58 6.28 1.60
C ASP A 263 24.08 6.50 0.16
N LEU A 264 24.52 5.42 -0.51
CA LEU A 264 25.20 5.43 -1.81
C LEU A 264 24.37 6.11 -2.90
N TRP A 265 23.08 5.79 -3.01
CA TRP A 265 22.21 6.33 -4.07
C TRP A 265 22.25 7.85 -4.16
N HIS A 266 22.18 8.55 -3.01
CA HIS A 266 22.23 10.00 -2.97
C HIS A 266 23.61 10.56 -3.38
N TYR A 267 24.67 10.04 -2.76
CA TYR A 267 26.02 10.56 -2.99
C TYR A 267 26.54 10.22 -4.38
N ARG A 268 26.20 9.05 -4.93
CA ARG A 268 26.59 8.63 -6.28
C ARG A 268 25.96 9.51 -7.36
N TRP A 269 24.69 9.90 -7.20
CA TRP A 269 24.08 10.89 -8.09
C TRP A 269 24.68 12.29 -7.95
N LYS A 270 25.10 12.72 -6.74
CA LYS A 270 25.89 13.96 -6.61
C LYS A 270 27.23 13.89 -7.34
N GLN A 271 27.91 12.75 -7.31
CA GLN A 271 29.17 12.53 -8.05
C GLN A 271 28.98 12.58 -9.58
N VAL A 272 27.85 12.09 -10.11
CA VAL A 272 27.48 12.26 -11.52
C VAL A 272 27.30 13.75 -11.88
N ILE A 273 26.63 14.52 -11.02
CA ILE A 273 26.40 15.97 -11.21
C ILE A 273 27.73 16.75 -11.12
N GLU A 274 28.70 16.26 -10.35
CA GLU A 274 30.04 16.83 -10.17
C GLU A 274 30.99 16.51 -11.35
N LEU A 275 31.15 15.23 -11.71
CA LEU A 275 32.10 14.79 -12.74
C LEU A 275 31.63 15.04 -14.18
N GLN A 276 30.32 15.14 -14.40
CA GLN A 276 29.72 15.36 -15.73
C GLN A 276 30.16 14.36 -16.83
N PRO A 277 30.16 13.05 -16.55
CA PRO A 277 30.45 12.02 -17.56
C PRO A 277 29.44 12.12 -18.71
N PRO A 278 29.83 11.88 -19.98
CA PRO A 278 28.90 12.02 -21.11
C PRO A 278 27.78 10.96 -21.11
N LEU A 279 27.99 9.82 -20.46
CA LEU A 279 27.01 8.75 -20.34
C LEU A 279 26.92 8.27 -18.88
N VAL A 280 25.71 7.93 -18.45
CA VAL A 280 25.44 7.35 -17.13
C VAL A 280 24.64 6.07 -17.29
N GLN A 281 25.02 5.02 -16.57
CA GLN A 281 24.29 3.75 -16.57
C GLN A 281 23.93 3.32 -15.14
N ILE A 282 22.63 3.24 -14.89
CA ILE A 282 22.07 2.60 -13.71
C ILE A 282 22.23 1.09 -13.88
N LEU A 283 22.89 0.42 -12.95
CA LEU A 283 23.36 -0.97 -13.12
C LEU A 283 22.27 -2.05 -13.16
N SER A 284 21.01 -1.71 -12.84
CA SER A 284 19.88 -2.62 -13.01
C SER A 284 18.54 -1.91 -13.09
N TRP A 285 17.70 -2.38 -13.99
CA TRP A 285 16.26 -2.18 -14.01
C TRP A 285 15.52 -3.39 -13.43
N ASN A 286 15.90 -4.61 -13.80
CA ASN A 286 15.19 -5.86 -13.48
C ASN A 286 16.10 -7.03 -13.03
N ASP A 287 17.35 -6.78 -12.61
CA ASP A 287 18.17 -7.79 -11.93
C ASP A 287 17.69 -7.99 -10.48
N TYR A 288 16.71 -8.88 -10.35
CA TYR A 288 16.19 -9.36 -9.08
C TYR A 288 17.20 -10.23 -8.31
N GLY A 289 18.16 -10.87 -8.98
CA GLY A 289 19.11 -11.79 -8.36
C GLY A 289 20.16 -11.11 -7.48
N GLU A 290 20.47 -9.85 -7.78
CA GLU A 290 21.47 -9.03 -7.08
C GLU A 290 20.88 -7.85 -6.29
N SER A 291 19.55 -7.74 -6.25
CA SER A 291 18.78 -6.75 -5.47
C SER A 291 19.02 -5.27 -5.81
N HIS A 292 19.83 -4.91 -6.81
CA HIS A 292 20.08 -3.50 -7.19
C HIS A 292 19.09 -2.93 -8.21
N TYR A 293 18.06 -3.71 -8.58
CA TYR A 293 16.98 -3.30 -9.48
C TYR A 293 16.18 -2.10 -8.94
N ILE A 294 15.70 -1.25 -9.87
CA ILE A 294 14.80 -0.11 -9.59
C ILE A 294 13.47 -0.16 -10.38
N GLY A 295 13.28 -1.17 -11.23
CA GLY A 295 12.08 -1.38 -12.05
C GLY A 295 11.00 -2.21 -11.35
N PRO A 296 9.88 -2.48 -12.04
CA PRO A 296 8.80 -3.33 -11.52
C PRO A 296 9.25 -4.78 -11.29
N ILE A 297 8.57 -5.49 -10.37
CA ILE A 297 8.84 -6.91 -10.08
C ILE A 297 7.90 -7.81 -10.89
N TYR A 298 8.44 -8.57 -11.84
CA TYR A 298 7.72 -9.61 -12.55
C TYR A 298 8.16 -10.99 -12.06
N GLY A 299 7.32 -11.66 -11.28
CA GLY A 299 7.65 -12.94 -10.64
C GLY A 299 8.04 -14.07 -11.60
N SER A 300 7.63 -14.00 -12.87
CA SER A 300 8.03 -14.92 -13.93
C SER A 300 9.44 -14.69 -14.48
N GLY A 301 10.06 -13.55 -14.18
CA GLY A 301 11.46 -13.23 -14.48
C GLY A 301 12.41 -13.36 -13.29
N MET A 302 11.92 -13.85 -12.14
CA MET A 302 12.67 -13.91 -10.90
C MET A 302 13.56 -15.17 -10.86
N PRO A 303 14.88 -15.04 -10.59
CA PRO A 303 15.77 -16.20 -10.47
C PRO A 303 15.38 -17.14 -9.31
N ASP A 304 15.55 -18.45 -9.52
CA ASP A 304 15.30 -19.46 -8.48
C ASP A 304 16.06 -19.13 -7.18
N GLY A 305 15.33 -19.10 -6.07
CA GLY A 305 15.88 -18.79 -4.74
C GLY A 305 16.02 -17.30 -4.41
N ALA A 306 15.80 -16.38 -5.35
CA ALA A 306 15.80 -14.93 -5.08
C ALA A 306 14.54 -14.45 -4.35
N SER A 307 13.41 -15.14 -4.52
CA SER A 307 12.10 -14.74 -3.98
C SER A 307 12.10 -14.41 -2.48
N ARG A 308 12.89 -15.13 -1.67
CA ARG A 308 13.03 -14.91 -0.23
C ARG A 308 13.55 -13.51 0.18
N TYR A 309 14.15 -12.76 -0.75
CA TYR A 309 14.60 -11.39 -0.53
C TYR A 309 14.08 -10.38 -1.57
N VAL A 310 13.23 -10.81 -2.52
CA VAL A 310 12.67 -9.96 -3.59
C VAL A 310 11.13 -9.85 -3.51
N SER A 311 10.44 -10.95 -3.21
CA SER A 311 8.97 -10.96 -3.11
C SER A 311 8.50 -10.02 -1.99
N ASP A 312 7.59 -9.09 -2.30
CA ASP A 312 7.11 -8.03 -1.40
C ASP A 312 8.16 -6.97 -0.98
N HIS A 313 9.28 -6.86 -1.70
CA HIS A 313 10.37 -5.88 -1.43
C HIS A 313 10.57 -4.87 -2.58
N PRO A 314 9.58 -4.03 -2.94
CA PRO A 314 9.67 -3.13 -4.10
C PRO A 314 10.75 -2.05 -3.96
N HIS A 315 11.53 -1.83 -5.02
CA HIS A 315 12.62 -0.85 -5.10
C HIS A 315 12.30 0.38 -5.98
N ASP A 316 11.05 0.49 -6.42
CA ASP A 316 10.54 1.56 -7.28
C ASP A 316 10.61 2.96 -6.65
N ALA A 317 10.55 3.06 -5.32
CA ALA A 317 10.70 4.31 -4.58
C ALA A 317 12.02 5.06 -4.89
N TRP A 318 13.09 4.38 -5.30
CA TRP A 318 14.32 5.05 -5.73
C TRP A 318 14.17 5.79 -7.07
N ARG A 319 13.20 5.42 -7.94
CA ARG A 319 12.89 6.13 -9.19
C ARG A 319 12.34 7.53 -8.94
N GLU A 320 11.64 7.75 -7.82
CA GLU A 320 11.00 9.03 -7.50
C GLU A 320 12.00 10.18 -7.31
N LEU A 321 13.26 9.88 -7.00
CA LEU A 321 14.32 10.89 -6.87
C LEU A 321 15.07 11.15 -8.18
N LEU A 322 14.95 10.27 -9.19
CA LEU A 322 15.74 10.34 -10.42
C LEU A 322 15.51 11.63 -11.24
N PRO A 323 14.28 12.14 -11.42
CA PRO A 323 14.07 13.41 -12.12
C PRO A 323 14.90 14.57 -11.55
N HIS A 324 15.01 14.68 -10.22
CA HIS A 324 15.84 15.73 -9.59
C HIS A 324 17.32 15.58 -9.96
N TYR A 325 17.86 14.37 -9.85
CA TYR A 325 19.28 14.11 -10.10
C TYR A 325 19.64 14.23 -11.58
N ILE A 326 18.82 13.65 -12.48
CA ILE A 326 19.05 13.64 -13.92
C ILE A 326 18.88 15.05 -14.50
N ASP A 327 17.88 15.80 -14.07
CA ASP A 327 17.70 17.19 -14.52
C ASP A 327 18.76 18.11 -13.92
N GLY A 328 19.24 17.86 -12.69
CA GLY A 328 20.37 18.58 -12.09
C GLY A 328 21.70 18.31 -12.82
N TYR A 329 21.93 17.06 -13.23
CA TYR A 329 23.04 16.64 -14.07
C TYR A 329 23.02 17.40 -15.39
N ARG A 330 21.90 17.33 -16.13
CA ARG A 330 21.64 18.07 -17.39
C ARG A 330 21.79 19.60 -17.25
N GLN A 331 21.34 20.18 -16.13
CA GLN A 331 21.39 21.64 -15.92
C GLN A 331 22.77 22.18 -15.55
N ASN A 332 23.66 21.37 -14.95
CA ASN A 332 25.00 21.85 -14.58
C ASN A 332 25.86 22.11 -15.84
N ILE A 333 25.71 21.30 -16.89
CA ILE A 333 26.37 21.47 -18.20
C ILE A 333 26.05 22.84 -18.81
N ALA A 334 24.78 23.25 -18.77
CA ALA A 334 24.33 24.56 -19.25
C ALA A 334 24.97 25.74 -18.48
N ARG A 335 25.44 25.52 -17.24
CA ARG A 335 26.25 26.48 -16.49
C ARG A 335 27.74 26.41 -16.86
N VAL A 336 28.29 25.21 -17.05
CA VAL A 336 29.72 25.00 -17.39
C VAL A 336 30.08 25.57 -18.77
N HIS A 337 29.18 25.48 -19.76
CA HIS A 337 29.38 26.07 -21.09
C HIS A 337 28.82 27.50 -21.23
N GLY A 338 28.25 28.06 -20.16
CA GLY A 338 27.81 29.45 -20.06
C GLY A 338 28.92 30.37 -19.48
N ASN A 339 28.94 31.64 -19.89
CA ASN A 339 29.97 32.58 -19.45
C ASN A 339 29.91 32.87 -17.94
N GLY A 340 30.87 32.34 -17.18
CA GLY A 340 31.28 32.86 -15.87
C GLY A 340 31.07 31.92 -14.69
N VAL A 341 32.17 31.37 -14.16
CA VAL A 341 32.18 30.56 -12.94
C VAL A 341 31.91 31.44 -11.72
N ASN A 342 30.64 31.59 -11.34
CA ASN A 342 30.22 32.10 -10.04
C ASN A 342 29.57 30.95 -9.26
N ALA A 343 30.18 30.57 -8.14
CA ALA A 343 29.69 29.50 -7.26
C ALA A 343 28.44 29.98 -6.50
N VAL A 344 27.26 29.80 -7.11
CA VAL A 344 25.95 30.14 -6.54
C VAL A 344 25.01 28.95 -6.69
N SER A 345 24.42 28.53 -5.57
CA SER A 345 23.38 27.51 -5.39
C SER A 345 23.10 26.55 -6.56
N MET A 346 23.38 25.26 -6.32
CA MET A 346 22.69 24.19 -7.05
C MET A 346 21.21 24.26 -6.70
N ASN A 347 20.44 24.87 -7.59
CA ASN A 347 19.00 24.72 -7.61
C ASN A 347 18.61 24.17 -9.00
N PRO A 348 18.65 22.84 -9.18
CA PRO A 348 17.96 22.19 -10.30
C PRO A 348 16.50 22.62 -10.29
N GLN A 349 15.84 22.67 -11.46
CA GLN A 349 14.40 22.93 -11.58
C GLN A 349 13.61 22.23 -10.46
N VAL A 350 13.18 23.04 -9.48
CA VAL A 350 12.67 22.59 -8.20
C VAL A 350 11.52 21.61 -8.42
N SER A 351 11.68 20.36 -7.96
CA SER A 351 10.67 19.29 -8.11
C SER A 351 9.29 19.87 -7.82
N SER A 352 8.30 19.69 -8.69
CA SER A 352 7.01 20.42 -8.56
C SER A 352 6.29 20.17 -7.23
N ARG A 353 6.67 19.12 -6.49
CA ARG A 353 6.12 18.65 -5.22
C ARG A 353 7.26 18.21 -4.29
N ASP A 354 7.06 18.35 -2.98
CA ASP A 354 8.01 17.82 -1.99
C ASP A 354 7.95 16.27 -2.01
N LYS A 355 9.08 15.59 -1.77
CA LYS A 355 9.17 14.12 -1.74
C LYS A 355 9.97 13.62 -0.53
N ILE A 356 9.61 12.44 -0.05
CA ILE A 356 10.37 11.64 0.93
C ILE A 356 10.46 10.21 0.39
N VAL A 357 11.62 9.59 0.53
CA VAL A 357 11.90 8.18 0.20
C VAL A 357 12.79 7.62 1.30
N TYR A 358 12.50 6.42 1.81
CA TYR A 358 13.31 5.79 2.87
C TYR A 358 13.49 4.29 2.65
N TRP A 359 14.62 3.77 3.12
CA TRP A 359 15.03 2.36 2.98
C TRP A 359 15.87 1.91 4.19
N TYR A 360 15.82 0.62 4.52
CA TYR A 360 16.52 0.04 5.69
C TYR A 360 16.62 -1.49 5.59
N ARG A 361 17.63 -2.08 6.25
CA ARG A 361 17.74 -3.55 6.38
C ARG A 361 16.75 -4.07 7.42
N LEU A 362 16.08 -5.19 7.11
CA LEU A 362 15.03 -5.77 7.94
C LEU A 362 15.54 -6.50 9.18
N ASN A 363 16.81 -6.92 9.14
CA ASN A 363 17.49 -7.55 10.28
C ASN A 363 18.54 -6.58 10.83
N PRO A 364 18.58 -6.33 12.14
CA PRO A 364 19.73 -5.73 12.80
C PRO A 364 21.02 -6.47 12.44
N GLY A 365 22.17 -5.79 12.35
CA GLY A 365 23.44 -6.42 11.99
C GLY A 365 23.79 -7.60 12.90
N ASN A 366 23.66 -7.39 14.22
CA ASN A 366 23.91 -8.38 15.26
C ASN A 366 23.05 -9.67 15.18
N SER A 367 22.08 -9.76 14.25
CA SER A 367 21.32 -10.98 13.95
C SER A 367 22.19 -12.11 13.37
N GLY A 368 23.40 -11.79 12.91
CA GLY A 368 24.30 -12.72 12.25
C GLY A 368 23.88 -13.03 10.80
N SER A 369 24.49 -14.06 10.22
CA SER A 369 24.32 -14.42 8.82
C SER A 369 23.82 -15.87 8.69
N SER A 370 22.61 -16.04 8.15
CA SER A 370 22.17 -17.31 7.59
C SER A 370 22.90 -17.61 6.28
N ASP A 371 23.10 -18.90 6.02
CA ASP A 371 23.77 -19.43 4.83
C ASP A 371 25.21 -18.93 4.59
N GLY A 372 25.75 -18.09 5.48
CA GLY A 372 27.12 -17.57 5.40
C GLY A 372 27.31 -16.42 4.41
N THR A 373 26.31 -15.56 4.18
CA THR A 373 26.50 -14.29 3.45
C THR A 373 27.69 -13.51 4.04
N THR A 374 28.64 -13.13 3.19
CA THR A 374 29.79 -12.31 3.56
C THR A 374 29.57 -10.82 3.29
N GLY A 375 30.22 -9.97 4.08
CA GLY A 375 30.46 -8.58 3.67
C GLY A 375 31.55 -8.58 2.60
N ASN A 376 31.23 -8.04 1.42
CA ASN A 376 32.03 -8.12 0.20
C ASN A 376 32.31 -9.56 -0.28
N ASN A 377 33.00 -9.69 -1.41
CA ASN A 377 33.44 -10.97 -1.97
C ASN A 377 34.93 -10.91 -2.38
N PRO A 378 35.81 -11.76 -1.81
CA PRO A 378 37.21 -11.86 -2.21
C PRO A 378 37.46 -12.19 -3.69
N ALA A 379 36.54 -12.89 -4.36
CA ALA A 379 36.63 -13.14 -5.80
C ALA A 379 36.45 -11.85 -6.64
N MET A 380 35.87 -10.80 -6.05
CA MET A 380 35.73 -9.47 -6.65
C MET A 380 36.82 -8.49 -6.15
N GLY A 381 37.97 -9.02 -5.69
CA GLY A 381 39.12 -8.23 -5.25
C GLY A 381 38.98 -7.51 -3.91
N GLN A 382 37.83 -7.58 -3.25
CA GLN A 382 37.57 -6.89 -1.98
C GLN A 382 37.82 -7.80 -0.77
N LYS A 383 38.43 -7.26 0.29
CA LYS A 383 38.62 -7.99 1.56
C LYS A 383 37.25 -8.41 2.13
N GLN A 384 37.13 -9.68 2.53
CA GLN A 384 35.97 -10.16 3.28
C GLN A 384 35.82 -9.41 4.62
N MET A 385 34.60 -8.98 4.92
CA MET A 385 34.18 -8.30 6.14
C MET A 385 32.93 -8.97 6.72
N ASP A 386 32.55 -8.58 7.94
CA ASP A 386 31.26 -8.95 8.49
C ASP A 386 30.15 -8.03 7.89
N PRO A 387 28.97 -8.54 7.50
CA PRO A 387 27.82 -7.70 7.11
C PRO A 387 27.42 -6.64 8.18
N CYS A 388 27.73 -6.86 9.46
CA CYS A 388 27.58 -5.88 10.54
C CYS A 388 28.49 -4.67 10.37
N GLU A 389 29.74 -4.89 9.95
CA GLU A 389 30.74 -3.84 9.75
C GLU A 389 30.53 -3.09 8.44
N LEU A 390 30.00 -3.79 7.43
CA LEU A 390 29.85 -3.28 6.07
C LEU A 390 28.67 -2.32 5.90
N SER A 391 27.52 -2.61 6.50
CA SER A 391 26.32 -1.78 6.42
C SER A 391 25.82 -1.39 7.80
N GLN A 392 25.39 -0.13 7.93
CA GLN A 392 24.99 0.45 9.21
C GLN A 392 23.59 0.01 9.64
N ASP A 393 23.38 -0.16 10.96
CA ASP A 393 22.04 -0.26 11.56
C ASP A 393 21.36 1.11 11.60
N ARG A 394 20.86 1.52 10.43
CA ARG A 394 20.19 2.79 10.20
C ARG A 394 19.00 2.65 9.26
N VAL A 395 18.04 3.55 9.43
CA VAL A 395 17.05 3.87 8.39
C VAL A 395 17.52 5.09 7.63
N PHE A 396 17.72 4.93 6.33
CA PHE A 396 18.15 6.01 5.45
C PHE A 396 16.91 6.70 4.89
N VAL A 397 16.90 8.04 4.96
CA VAL A 397 15.78 8.87 4.51
C VAL A 397 16.33 9.92 3.58
N SER A 398 15.90 9.91 2.32
CA SER A 398 16.10 11.00 1.37
C SER A 398 14.88 11.92 1.33
N VAL A 399 15.13 13.22 1.33
CA VAL A 399 14.12 14.28 1.28
C VAL A 399 14.48 15.22 0.13
N ASP A 400 13.49 15.55 -0.70
CA ASP A 400 13.56 16.60 -1.72
C ASP A 400 12.51 17.66 -1.40
N CYS A 401 12.97 18.85 -0.97
CA CYS A 401 12.11 19.93 -0.48
C CYS A 401 12.23 21.18 -1.36
N ARG A 402 11.07 21.72 -1.78
CA ARG A 402 11.02 22.89 -2.69
C ARG A 402 11.38 24.23 -2.06
N LEU A 403 11.39 24.28 -0.73
CA LEU A 403 11.80 25.40 0.12
C LEU A 403 12.23 24.78 1.45
N GLU A 404 12.94 25.54 2.28
CA GLU A 404 13.37 25.09 3.61
C GLU A 404 12.23 24.45 4.42
N CYS A 405 12.46 23.21 4.84
CA CYS A 405 11.51 22.35 5.51
C CYS A 405 12.15 21.75 6.77
N LEU A 406 11.32 21.33 7.72
CA LEU A 406 11.72 20.83 9.03
C LEU A 406 11.15 19.42 9.14
N VAL A 407 12.06 18.46 9.08
CA VAL A 407 11.78 17.03 9.16
C VAL A 407 11.81 16.65 10.63
N VAL A 408 10.64 16.42 11.21
CA VAL A 408 10.46 15.91 12.57
C VAL A 408 10.46 14.39 12.51
N ILE A 409 11.41 13.75 13.17
CA ILE A 409 11.35 12.31 13.44
C ILE A 409 10.74 12.16 14.82
N VAL A 410 9.44 11.87 14.86
CA VAL A 410 8.58 12.17 16.01
C VAL A 410 8.96 11.32 17.23
N GLU A 411 9.31 10.05 17.04
CA GLU A 411 9.63 9.13 18.13
C GLU A 411 10.99 9.39 18.80
N SER A 412 12.00 9.79 18.02
CA SER A 412 13.33 10.15 18.55
C SER A 412 13.38 11.58 19.10
N ARG A 413 12.32 12.38 18.90
CA ARG A 413 12.28 13.84 19.06
C ARG A 413 13.35 14.58 18.24
N MET A 414 13.97 13.94 17.25
CA MET A 414 15.01 14.56 16.45
C MET A 414 14.37 15.46 15.40
N VAL A 415 14.62 16.76 15.54
CA VAL A 415 14.25 17.79 14.56
C VAL A 415 15.44 18.05 13.65
N VAL A 416 15.26 17.81 12.36
CA VAL A 416 16.24 18.10 11.31
C VAL A 416 15.71 19.24 10.47
N VAL A 417 16.35 20.41 10.55
CA VAL A 417 16.10 21.50 9.60
C VAL A 417 16.79 21.14 8.29
N TRP A 418 16.03 21.20 7.20
CA TRP A 418 16.39 20.71 5.89
C TRP A 418 16.27 21.87 4.89
N SER A 419 17.39 22.28 4.29
CA SER A 419 17.41 23.34 3.29
C SER A 419 16.66 22.94 2.01
N GLU A 420 16.34 23.92 1.17
CA GLU A 420 15.85 23.68 -0.19
C GLU A 420 16.76 22.73 -0.98
N GLY A 421 16.17 21.83 -1.77
CA GLY A 421 16.86 20.80 -2.56
C GLY A 421 16.87 19.40 -1.90
N ILE A 422 17.67 18.50 -2.50
CA ILE A 422 17.69 17.07 -2.17
C ILE A 422 18.86 16.62 -1.29
N GLY A 423 18.58 15.70 -0.36
CA GLY A 423 19.63 14.85 0.22
C GLY A 423 19.15 13.84 1.25
N VAL A 424 20.12 13.18 1.90
CA VAL A 424 19.91 11.99 2.74
C VAL A 424 20.34 12.20 4.20
N ILE A 425 19.66 11.53 5.12
CA ILE A 425 20.07 11.34 6.51
C ILE A 425 19.96 9.86 6.90
N GLY A 426 20.96 9.34 7.61
CA GLY A 426 20.92 8.02 8.24
C GLY A 426 20.50 8.11 9.71
N LEU A 427 19.32 7.59 10.04
CA LEU A 427 18.73 7.59 11.38
C LEU A 427 19.15 6.33 12.15
N PRO A 428 19.62 6.42 13.40
CA PRO A 428 20.03 5.23 14.16
C PRO A 428 18.83 4.29 14.39
N TYR A 429 18.98 3.04 13.99
CA TYR A 429 18.01 1.98 14.30
C TYR A 429 17.98 1.75 15.82
N GLN A 430 16.80 1.50 16.38
CA GLN A 430 16.64 1.16 17.80
C GLN A 430 15.82 -0.12 17.90
N GLU A 431 16.34 -1.14 18.57
CA GLU A 431 15.68 -2.46 18.71
C GLU A 431 14.28 -2.41 19.36
N ARG A 432 13.91 -1.28 19.99
CA ARG A 432 12.58 -1.03 20.56
C ARG A 432 11.59 -0.33 19.63
N LEU A 433 12.05 0.30 18.54
CA LEU A 433 11.22 1.10 17.64
C LEU A 433 11.15 0.43 16.27
N ARG A 434 10.01 -0.17 15.93
CA ARG A 434 9.80 -0.81 14.61
C ARG A 434 9.46 0.19 13.50
N ILE A 435 9.29 1.47 13.82
CA ILE A 435 8.80 2.52 12.91
C ILE A 435 9.56 3.83 13.20
N PRO A 436 10.33 4.40 12.27
CA PRO A 436 10.73 5.80 12.35
C PRO A 436 9.56 6.67 11.87
N LEU A 437 8.73 7.18 12.78
CA LEU A 437 7.60 8.04 12.39
C LEU A 437 8.09 9.38 11.81
N LEU A 438 8.02 9.52 10.48
CA LEU A 438 8.50 10.70 9.74
C LEU A 438 7.38 11.73 9.56
N GLN A 439 7.65 12.97 9.94
CA GLN A 439 6.81 14.13 9.68
C GLN A 439 7.63 15.24 9.02
N LEU A 440 7.01 15.99 8.12
CA LEU A 440 7.64 17.12 7.44
C LEU A 440 6.76 18.36 7.60
N SER A 441 7.39 19.49 7.89
CA SER A 441 6.71 20.74 8.25
C SER A 441 7.52 21.92 7.76
N ARG A 442 6.95 22.89 7.06
CA ARG A 442 7.75 23.98 6.49
C ARG A 442 7.97 25.08 7.54
N LEU A 443 9.15 25.70 7.54
CA LEU A 443 9.53 26.68 8.59
C LEU A 443 8.54 27.86 8.67
N PHE A 444 7.88 28.16 7.54
CA PHE A 444 6.60 28.82 7.50
C PHE A 444 5.61 27.93 6.72
N LEU A 445 4.37 27.82 7.24
CA LEU A 445 3.22 27.12 6.67
C LEU A 445 3.21 25.57 6.74
N PHE A 446 2.37 25.05 7.65
CA PHE A 446 1.91 23.65 7.81
C PHE A 446 2.82 22.59 8.43
N LEU A 447 2.17 21.76 9.25
CA LEU A 447 2.51 20.35 9.49
C LEU A 447 1.90 19.50 8.37
N LEU A 448 2.67 18.59 7.78
CA LEU A 448 2.14 17.48 6.98
C LEU A 448 1.82 16.28 7.91
N PRO A 449 0.92 15.36 7.51
CA PRO A 449 0.57 14.21 8.33
C PRO A 449 1.75 13.25 8.53
N SER A 450 1.78 12.57 9.69
CA SER A 450 2.82 11.61 10.05
C SER A 450 2.76 10.34 9.19
N ILE A 451 3.88 10.00 8.54
CA ILE A 451 4.04 8.78 7.77
C ILE A 451 4.31 7.62 8.75
N HIS A 452 3.55 6.54 8.61
CA HIS A 452 3.70 5.31 9.40
C HIS A 452 4.30 4.21 8.51
N CYS A 453 5.30 3.49 9.02
CA CYS A 453 5.87 2.31 8.37
C CYS A 453 5.16 1.03 8.85
N PRO A 454 4.96 0.00 8.02
CA PRO A 454 4.51 -1.31 8.48
C PRO A 454 5.66 -2.13 9.10
N PRO A 455 5.37 -3.11 9.99
CA PRO A 455 6.38 -3.90 10.69
C PRO A 455 6.96 -5.04 9.83
N PRO A 456 8.21 -5.48 10.11
CA PRO A 456 8.83 -6.62 9.41
C PRO A 456 8.16 -7.96 9.78
N VAL A 457 7.99 -8.83 8.78
CA VAL A 457 7.46 -10.20 8.94
C VAL A 457 8.60 -11.16 9.26
N PHE A 458 8.55 -11.81 10.43
CA PHE A 458 9.55 -12.82 10.83
C PHE A 458 9.19 -14.22 10.31
N LEU A 459 9.80 -14.63 9.19
CA LEU A 459 10.08 -16.06 8.96
C LEU A 459 11.32 -16.25 8.09
N CYS A 460 12.27 -17.06 8.59
CA CYS A 460 13.44 -17.55 7.86
C CYS A 460 14.40 -16.49 7.24
N LEU A 461 15.13 -15.79 8.11
CA LEU A 461 16.59 -15.62 7.99
C LEU A 461 17.13 -15.33 6.56
N SER A 462 16.98 -14.10 6.06
CA SER A 462 17.82 -13.55 4.97
C SER A 462 17.88 -12.02 5.04
N ILE A 463 18.94 -11.39 4.51
CA ILE A 463 19.16 -9.93 4.62
C ILE A 463 18.45 -9.21 3.46
N SER A 464 17.17 -8.88 3.63
CA SER A 464 16.41 -8.02 2.68
C SER A 464 16.07 -6.64 3.26
N LEU A 465 15.48 -5.75 2.43
CA LEU A 465 15.15 -4.35 2.70
C LEU A 465 13.73 -3.99 2.24
N HIS A 466 12.91 -3.34 3.09
CA HIS A 466 11.61 -2.77 2.69
C HIS A 466 11.73 -1.29 2.28
N ASN A 467 10.90 -0.87 1.33
CA ASN A 467 10.59 0.54 1.03
C ASN A 467 9.06 0.75 1.06
N PHE A 468 8.59 1.95 1.42
CA PHE A 468 7.16 2.29 1.35
C PHE A 468 6.90 3.76 0.98
N THR A 469 6.14 3.97 -0.10
CA THR A 469 5.43 5.20 -0.53
C THR A 469 6.23 6.51 -0.70
N SER A 470 6.15 7.08 -1.91
CA SER A 470 6.23 8.54 -2.08
C SER A 470 4.90 9.19 -1.66
N LEU A 471 4.94 10.42 -1.15
CA LEU A 471 3.73 11.15 -0.73
C LEU A 471 3.83 12.63 -1.09
N VAL A 472 2.82 13.13 -1.79
CA VAL A 472 2.75 14.47 -2.39
C VAL A 472 1.69 15.32 -1.69
N THR A 473 2.00 16.57 -1.35
CA THR A 473 1.04 17.50 -0.73
C THR A 473 1.08 18.93 -1.30
N GLY A 474 -0.10 19.56 -1.33
CA GLY A 474 -0.35 20.94 -1.77
C GLY A 474 -1.55 21.57 -1.01
N PRO A 475 -1.80 22.88 -1.11
CA PRO A 475 -2.03 23.65 0.12
C PRO A 475 -3.37 24.41 0.25
N GLU A 476 -4.09 24.17 1.36
CA GLU A 476 -5.09 25.09 1.96
C GLU A 476 -5.18 24.87 3.50
N MET A 477 -5.73 25.85 4.25
CA MET A 477 -5.96 25.91 5.73
C MET A 477 -4.97 26.66 6.66
N ALA A 478 -3.89 27.31 6.20
CA ALA A 478 -2.97 28.04 7.09
C ALA A 478 -3.37 29.51 7.31
N LYS A 479 -4.36 29.75 8.19
CA LYS A 479 -4.80 31.12 8.51
C LYS A 479 -5.39 31.36 9.91
N LYS A 480 -5.25 30.44 10.88
CA LYS A 480 -6.07 30.49 12.11
C LYS A 480 -5.35 30.42 13.47
N TYR A 481 -4.17 29.82 13.57
CA TYR A 481 -3.53 29.60 14.89
C TYR A 481 -2.03 29.94 14.86
N GLY A 482 -1.55 30.57 15.93
CA GLY A 482 -0.15 30.93 16.16
C GLY A 482 0.09 31.24 17.64
N ILE A 483 1.21 31.89 17.94
CA ILE A 483 1.77 32.23 19.28
C ILE A 483 2.69 31.13 19.87
N MET A 484 3.96 31.54 20.01
CA MET A 484 4.92 31.38 21.14
C MET A 484 4.56 30.36 22.26
N GLY A 485 5.48 29.63 22.90
CA GLY A 485 6.95 29.73 22.96
C GLY A 485 7.44 29.48 24.41
N LEU A 486 8.76 29.28 24.61
CA LEU A 486 9.44 29.02 25.90
C LEU A 486 9.16 27.65 26.57
N SER A 487 9.98 27.16 27.53
CA SER A 487 11.43 26.81 27.43
C SER A 487 11.88 26.02 28.68
N GLY A 488 12.57 24.89 28.45
CA GLY A 488 13.08 23.85 29.39
C GLY A 488 13.52 24.15 30.84
N VAL A 489 13.59 23.06 31.63
CA VAL A 489 14.69 22.67 32.56
C VAL A 489 14.46 21.20 33.02
N PRO A 490 15.49 20.36 33.29
CA PRO A 490 15.33 18.90 33.24
C PRO A 490 15.26 18.14 34.60
N VAL A 491 15.03 16.83 34.48
CA VAL A 491 14.87 15.79 35.53
C VAL A 491 16.14 15.53 36.36
N ALA A 492 15.97 15.10 37.62
CA ALA A 492 16.97 14.37 38.40
C ALA A 492 16.36 13.09 39.02
N TYR A 493 17.10 11.98 38.98
CA TYR A 493 16.68 10.65 39.43
C TYR A 493 17.69 10.08 40.45
N ARG A 494 17.23 9.38 41.50
CA ARG A 494 18.09 8.56 42.38
C ARG A 494 17.38 7.27 42.86
N PRO A 495 18.14 6.22 43.23
CA PRO A 495 17.62 4.85 43.28
C PRO A 495 17.02 4.44 44.64
N ALA A 496 16.45 3.23 44.66
CA ALA A 496 15.78 2.63 45.81
C ALA A 496 16.73 1.92 46.78
N ASP A 497 16.22 1.64 48.00
CA ASP A 497 16.47 0.36 48.66
C ASP A 497 15.34 -0.03 49.65
N GLN A 498 15.28 -1.34 49.92
CA GLN A 498 14.31 -2.24 50.58
C GLN A 498 13.82 -1.89 52.03
N PRO A 499 13.02 -2.76 52.71
CA PRO A 499 11.81 -3.52 52.33
C PRO A 499 10.62 -3.31 53.32
N ARG A 500 9.48 -3.99 53.12
CA ARG A 500 8.38 -4.11 54.12
C ARG A 500 8.08 -5.58 54.48
N PRO A 501 7.70 -5.89 55.73
CA PRO A 501 7.38 -7.25 56.18
C PRO A 501 5.93 -7.67 55.91
N GLU A 502 5.69 -8.97 55.97
CA GLU A 502 4.40 -9.63 55.75
C GLU A 502 3.48 -9.59 56.99
N SER A 503 2.16 -9.69 56.77
CA SER A 503 1.22 -10.30 57.73
C SER A 503 -0.02 -10.83 57.01
N THR A 504 -0.53 -11.98 57.46
CA THR A 504 -1.68 -12.71 56.90
C THR A 504 -2.93 -12.58 57.82
N PRO A 505 -4.15 -12.98 57.36
CA PRO A 505 -5.37 -12.24 57.69
C PRO A 505 -6.17 -12.78 58.89
N SER A 506 -7.20 -12.02 59.28
CA SER A 506 -8.30 -12.48 60.13
C SER A 506 -9.67 -12.11 59.54
N LEU A 507 -10.63 -13.03 59.66
CA LEU A 507 -12.07 -12.81 59.45
C LEU A 507 -12.73 -12.53 60.81
N PRO A 508 -13.89 -11.84 60.83
CA PRO A 508 -15.11 -12.57 61.22
C PRO A 508 -16.43 -12.08 60.60
N ALA A 509 -17.49 -12.85 60.90
CA ALA A 509 -18.91 -12.48 60.95
C ALA A 509 -19.72 -12.40 59.65
N THR A 510 -20.63 -13.38 59.51
CA THR A 510 -21.82 -13.36 58.66
C THR A 510 -22.85 -12.33 59.12
N ILE A 511 -23.61 -11.76 58.16
CA ILE A 511 -24.88 -11.07 58.41
C ILE A 511 -25.97 -11.70 57.53
N GLU A 512 -27.20 -11.78 58.05
CA GLU A 512 -28.32 -12.52 57.46
C GLU A 512 -28.97 -11.80 56.26
N SER A 513 -29.60 -12.57 55.37
CA SER A 513 -30.29 -12.05 54.20
C SER A 513 -31.74 -11.63 54.49
N SER A 514 -32.13 -10.46 53.97
CA SER A 514 -33.52 -10.04 53.83
C SER A 514 -33.97 -10.19 52.36
N PRO A 515 -35.27 -10.40 52.08
CA PRO A 515 -35.72 -10.89 50.78
C PRO A 515 -35.52 -9.88 49.66
N ALA A 516 -34.96 -10.35 48.54
CA ALA A 516 -34.77 -9.54 47.35
C ALA A 516 -36.13 -9.10 46.75
N SER A 517 -36.21 -7.82 46.36
CA SER A 517 -37.23 -7.40 45.40
C SER A 517 -36.98 -8.10 44.07
N SER A 518 -38.04 -8.53 43.39
CA SER A 518 -37.94 -9.28 42.14
C SER A 518 -37.59 -8.38 40.96
N THR A 519 -36.32 -8.01 40.86
CA THR A 519 -35.73 -7.55 39.59
C THR A 519 -35.81 -8.70 38.59
N THR A 520 -36.53 -8.51 37.48
CA THR A 520 -36.53 -9.48 36.38
C THR A 520 -35.12 -9.57 35.82
N ALA A 521 -34.51 -10.75 35.93
CA ALA A 521 -33.15 -10.97 35.46
C ALA A 521 -33.01 -10.64 33.96
N PHE A 522 -31.87 -10.04 33.60
CA PHE A 522 -31.55 -9.79 32.19
C PHE A 522 -31.35 -11.12 31.45
N ALA A 523 -32.03 -11.30 30.32
CA ALA A 523 -32.06 -12.52 29.53
C ALA A 523 -31.37 -12.30 28.16
N PRO A 524 -30.09 -12.65 27.98
CA PRO A 524 -29.37 -12.48 26.71
C PRO A 524 -30.04 -13.17 25.51
N GLU A 525 -30.65 -14.33 25.74
CA GLU A 525 -31.36 -15.15 24.75
C GLU A 525 -32.56 -14.44 24.09
N ALA A 526 -33.07 -13.36 24.70
CA ALA A 526 -34.13 -12.53 24.12
C ALA A 526 -33.67 -11.78 22.85
N TYR A 527 -32.35 -11.64 22.63
CA TYR A 527 -31.77 -10.91 21.50
C TYR A 527 -31.34 -11.82 20.33
N SER A 528 -31.25 -13.13 20.53
CA SER A 528 -30.68 -14.08 19.57
C SER A 528 -31.47 -14.16 18.25
N GLN A 529 -32.79 -14.41 18.33
CA GLN A 529 -33.64 -14.47 17.13
C GLN A 529 -33.85 -13.08 16.50
N PRO A 530 -34.15 -12.00 17.26
CA PRO A 530 -34.23 -10.65 16.70
C PRO A 530 -32.96 -10.18 15.97
N TYR A 531 -31.77 -10.62 16.38
CA TYR A 531 -30.53 -10.39 15.63
C TYR A 531 -30.49 -11.20 14.33
N CYS A 532 -30.85 -12.49 14.34
CA CYS A 532 -30.96 -13.29 13.11
C CYS A 532 -31.96 -12.69 12.10
N ASP A 533 -33.09 -12.18 12.59
CA ASP A 533 -34.11 -11.53 11.78
C ASP A 533 -33.55 -10.23 11.16
N PHE A 534 -32.88 -9.40 11.95
CA PHE A 534 -32.20 -8.17 11.49
C PHE A 534 -31.14 -8.47 10.41
N MET A 535 -30.26 -9.46 10.63
CA MET A 535 -29.19 -9.83 9.70
C MET A 535 -29.69 -10.42 8.37
N THR A 536 -30.89 -11.01 8.39
CA THR A 536 -31.60 -11.52 7.21
C THR A 536 -32.39 -10.42 6.50
N ALA A 537 -32.97 -9.48 7.26
CA ALA A 537 -33.71 -8.35 6.71
C ALA A 537 -32.81 -7.33 6.01
N ASN A 538 -31.62 -7.06 6.54
CA ASN A 538 -30.82 -5.88 6.23
C ASN A 538 -29.43 -6.20 5.64
N PRO A 539 -29.36 -6.71 4.38
CA PRO A 539 -28.10 -7.15 3.79
C PRO A 539 -27.12 -6.01 3.61
N THR A 540 -27.54 -4.89 3.02
CA THR A 540 -26.66 -3.75 2.72
C THR A 540 -26.63 -2.74 3.86
N ILE A 541 -25.64 -1.86 3.86
CA ILE A 541 -25.53 -0.76 4.83
C ILE A 541 -26.76 0.18 4.82
N PHE A 542 -27.28 0.51 3.63
CA PHE A 542 -28.45 1.37 3.48
C PHE A 542 -29.71 0.77 4.13
N HIS A 543 -29.86 -0.56 4.10
CA HIS A 543 -30.95 -1.25 4.79
C HIS A 543 -30.75 -1.25 6.32
N ALA A 544 -29.51 -1.39 6.80
CA ALA A 544 -29.22 -1.29 8.22
C ALA A 544 -29.59 0.10 8.79
N VAL A 545 -29.17 1.19 8.12
CA VAL A 545 -29.54 2.56 8.52
C VAL A 545 -31.05 2.78 8.52
N ASP A 546 -31.76 2.35 7.49
CA ASP A 546 -33.22 2.46 7.40
C ASP A 546 -33.93 1.66 8.51
N SER A 547 -33.48 0.44 8.78
CA SER A 547 -34.01 -0.40 9.85
C SER A 547 -33.75 0.18 11.24
N PHE A 548 -32.55 0.73 11.49
CA PHE A 548 -32.24 1.39 12.76
C PHE A 548 -33.03 2.69 12.92
N ALA A 549 -33.13 3.51 11.87
CA ALA A 549 -33.94 4.74 11.86
C ALA A 549 -35.42 4.46 12.18
N LYS A 550 -36.05 3.48 11.51
CA LYS A 550 -37.44 3.09 11.79
C LYS A 550 -37.63 2.56 13.22
N ARG A 551 -36.64 1.84 13.76
CA ARG A 551 -36.67 1.34 15.15
C ARG A 551 -36.54 2.48 16.16
N LEU A 552 -35.66 3.44 15.92
CA LEU A 552 -35.53 4.69 16.68
C LEU A 552 -36.84 5.50 16.67
N GLU A 553 -37.44 5.73 15.50
CA GLU A 553 -38.73 6.42 15.35
C GLU A 553 -39.85 5.70 16.12
N SER A 554 -39.90 4.36 16.07
CA SER A 554 -40.85 3.55 16.85
C SER A 554 -40.70 3.68 18.38
N LYS A 555 -39.59 4.24 18.84
CA LYS A 555 -39.27 4.52 20.25
C LYS A 555 -39.25 6.03 20.57
N GLY A 556 -39.80 6.86 19.68
CA GLY A 556 -40.01 8.29 19.90
C GLY A 556 -38.80 9.18 19.59
N TYR A 557 -37.72 8.64 19.01
CA TYR A 557 -36.59 9.44 18.56
C TYR A 557 -36.98 10.28 17.33
N LYS A 558 -36.54 11.54 17.30
CA LYS A 558 -36.87 12.50 16.23
C LYS A 558 -35.71 12.67 15.26
N ARG A 559 -35.97 12.56 13.96
CA ARG A 559 -34.94 12.77 12.93
C ARG A 559 -34.52 14.24 12.87
N LEU A 560 -33.22 14.49 12.84
CA LEU A 560 -32.58 15.78 12.66
C LEU A 560 -31.84 15.82 11.31
N PRO A 561 -32.33 16.57 10.32
CA PRO A 561 -31.61 16.79 9.07
C PRO A 561 -30.32 17.59 9.31
N GLU A 562 -29.18 17.13 8.82
CA GLU A 562 -27.89 17.85 8.95
C GLU A 562 -27.94 19.28 8.36
N ARG A 563 -28.80 19.50 7.36
CA ARG A 563 -28.96 20.74 6.59
C ARG A 563 -29.81 21.83 7.27
N GLU A 564 -30.37 21.54 8.45
CA GLU A 564 -31.21 22.48 9.21
C GLU A 564 -30.48 22.90 10.50
N SER A 565 -30.82 24.05 11.10
CA SER A 565 -30.37 24.37 12.46
C SER A 565 -31.07 23.45 13.48
N TRP A 566 -30.33 23.07 14.53
CA TRP A 566 -30.82 22.21 15.61
C TRP A 566 -31.05 22.95 16.93
N SER A 567 -30.53 24.17 17.08
CA SER A 567 -30.43 24.88 18.36
C SER A 567 -31.79 25.18 19.01
N SER A 568 -32.86 25.28 18.20
CA SER A 568 -34.26 25.41 18.66
C SER A 568 -35.06 24.10 18.67
N LYS A 569 -34.43 22.97 18.30
CA LYS A 569 -35.06 21.64 18.17
C LYS A 569 -34.63 20.68 19.28
N LEU A 570 -33.43 20.84 19.81
CA LEU A 570 -32.90 20.05 20.91
C LEU A 570 -33.55 20.47 22.25
N GLN A 571 -33.86 19.48 23.08
CA GLN A 571 -34.54 19.65 24.36
C GLN A 571 -33.95 18.65 25.37
N ARG A 572 -33.82 19.06 26.63
CA ARG A 572 -33.48 18.17 27.76
C ARG A 572 -34.53 17.06 27.89
N GLY A 573 -34.11 15.82 28.09
CA GLY A 573 -34.97 14.63 28.01
C GLY A 573 -35.41 14.25 26.59
N GLY A 574 -34.92 14.95 25.56
CA GLY A 574 -35.26 14.70 24.16
C GLY A 574 -34.40 13.59 23.52
N LYS A 575 -34.98 12.88 22.56
CA LYS A 575 -34.35 11.76 21.85
C LYS A 575 -34.31 12.02 20.35
N TYR A 576 -33.15 11.84 19.73
CA TYR A 576 -32.86 12.34 18.38
C TYR A 576 -31.92 11.41 17.60
N TYR A 577 -31.94 11.53 16.28
CA TYR A 577 -30.91 10.92 15.43
C TYR A 577 -30.69 11.70 14.14
N CYS A 578 -29.50 11.60 13.56
CA CYS A 578 -29.16 12.17 12.25
C CYS A 578 -28.48 11.12 11.36
N THR A 579 -28.71 11.22 10.06
CA THR A 579 -28.22 10.27 9.05
C THR A 579 -27.34 10.99 8.03
N ARG A 580 -26.10 10.54 7.84
CA ARG A 580 -25.20 11.05 6.79
C ARG A 580 -25.08 10.02 5.67
N ASN A 581 -25.13 10.48 4.43
CA ASN A 581 -25.26 9.66 3.21
C ASN A 581 -26.52 8.76 3.12
N GLY A 582 -27.16 8.41 4.23
CA GLY A 582 -28.05 7.25 4.32
C GLY A 582 -27.29 5.93 4.58
N SER A 583 -25.98 5.99 4.82
CA SER A 583 -25.13 4.85 5.18
C SER A 583 -24.45 4.98 6.55
N ALA A 584 -24.35 6.19 7.12
CA ALA A 584 -23.96 6.39 8.51
C ALA A 584 -25.10 7.03 9.31
N ILE A 585 -25.19 6.70 10.60
CA ILE A 585 -26.22 7.19 11.53
C ILE A 585 -25.62 7.44 12.92
N ILE A 586 -26.02 8.54 13.55
CA ILE A 586 -25.74 8.81 14.97
C ILE A 586 -27.09 9.05 15.65
N SER A 587 -27.36 8.32 16.73
CA SER A 587 -28.57 8.42 17.56
C SER A 587 -28.20 8.75 19.00
N PHE A 588 -29.00 9.58 19.67
CA PHE A 588 -28.70 10.06 21.02
C PHE A 588 -29.94 10.45 21.83
N SER A 589 -29.84 10.30 23.15
CA SER A 589 -30.80 10.84 24.13
C SER A 589 -30.10 11.82 25.05
N ILE A 590 -30.69 13.00 25.22
CA ILE A 590 -30.16 14.09 26.05
C ILE A 590 -30.75 13.94 27.45
N GLY A 591 -29.89 13.91 28.47
CA GLY A 591 -30.32 13.91 29.88
C GLY A 591 -31.29 15.06 30.22
N LYS A 592 -32.23 14.78 31.13
CA LYS A 592 -33.19 15.80 31.61
C LYS A 592 -32.51 16.95 32.38
N ASP A 593 -31.33 16.69 32.93
CA ASP A 593 -30.52 17.62 33.73
C ASP A 593 -29.22 18.04 33.00
N TYR A 594 -29.13 17.81 31.67
CA TYR A 594 -27.92 18.06 30.90
C TYR A 594 -27.57 19.55 30.78
N GLU A 595 -26.31 19.91 30.96
CA GLU A 595 -25.77 21.25 30.70
C GLU A 595 -24.54 21.13 29.78
N SER A 596 -24.31 22.10 28.90
CA SER A 596 -23.11 22.11 28.06
C SER A 596 -21.86 22.18 28.94
N GLY A 597 -20.90 21.29 28.68
CA GLY A 597 -19.79 20.99 29.59
C GLY A 597 -19.89 19.60 30.22
N ASN A 598 -21.10 19.06 30.39
CA ASN A 598 -21.29 17.68 30.86
C ASN A 598 -20.91 16.64 29.80
N GLY A 599 -20.59 15.43 30.24
CA GLY A 599 -20.10 14.34 29.40
C GLY A 599 -21.09 13.75 28.40
N MET A 600 -20.52 13.08 27.40
CA MET A 600 -21.23 12.16 26.52
C MET A 600 -20.71 10.73 26.72
N ALA A 601 -21.62 9.81 27.05
CA ALA A 601 -21.40 8.38 26.99
C ALA A 601 -21.62 7.93 25.54
N ILE A 602 -20.54 7.61 24.82
CA ILE A 602 -20.59 7.26 23.39
C ILE A 602 -20.21 5.79 23.22
N VAL A 603 -21.05 5.02 22.55
CA VAL A 603 -20.69 3.72 21.96
C VAL A 603 -20.72 3.88 20.44
N ALA A 604 -19.71 3.47 19.69
CA ALA A 604 -19.80 3.48 18.23
C ALA A 604 -19.00 2.36 17.57
N GLY A 605 -19.53 1.86 16.46
CA GLY A 605 -18.89 0.87 15.57
C GLY A 605 -19.16 1.21 14.10
N HIS A 606 -19.11 0.21 13.23
CA HIS A 606 -19.36 0.37 11.80
C HIS A 606 -20.44 -0.60 11.27
N ILE A 607 -21.08 -0.23 10.15
CA ILE A 607 -22.22 -0.96 9.58
C ILE A 607 -22.07 -1.24 8.07
N ASP A 608 -20.91 -0.90 7.50
CA ASP A 608 -20.41 -1.54 6.29
C ASP A 608 -19.85 -2.93 6.63
N ALA A 609 -19.60 -3.71 5.58
CA ALA A 609 -19.02 -5.05 5.66
C ALA A 609 -18.45 -5.43 4.29
N LEU A 610 -17.49 -6.35 4.23
CA LEU A 610 -17.06 -7.04 3.00
C LEU A 610 -18.25 -7.43 2.10
N THR A 611 -18.29 -6.86 0.90
CA THR A 611 -19.39 -7.05 -0.07
C THR A 611 -18.87 -6.94 -1.51
N ALA A 612 -19.64 -7.37 -2.51
CA ALA A 612 -19.26 -7.23 -3.92
C ALA A 612 -20.13 -6.14 -4.60
N LYS A 613 -19.59 -4.93 -4.73
CA LYS A 613 -20.31 -3.75 -5.26
C LYS A 613 -20.38 -3.81 -6.79
N LEU A 614 -21.50 -3.42 -7.38
CA LEU A 614 -21.67 -3.37 -8.83
C LEU A 614 -20.79 -2.27 -9.45
N LYS A 615 -20.19 -2.55 -10.62
CA LYS A 615 -19.40 -1.54 -11.35
C LYS A 615 -20.33 -0.47 -11.97
N PRO A 616 -19.88 0.78 -12.14
CA PRO A 616 -20.66 1.84 -12.80
C PRO A 616 -21.18 1.44 -14.19
N VAL A 617 -20.44 0.58 -14.89
CA VAL A 617 -20.92 -0.22 -16.03
C VAL A 617 -20.88 -1.68 -15.60
N SER A 618 -22.00 -2.24 -15.11
CA SER A 618 -22.06 -3.66 -14.74
C SER A 618 -22.43 -4.57 -15.92
N LYS A 619 -22.79 -4.00 -17.08
CA LYS A 619 -23.04 -4.74 -18.32
C LYS A 619 -21.73 -5.24 -18.92
N VAL A 620 -21.55 -6.56 -18.95
CA VAL A 620 -20.46 -7.24 -19.64
C VAL A 620 -21.04 -8.14 -20.77
N PRO A 621 -20.24 -8.52 -21.78
CA PRO A 621 -20.72 -9.41 -22.84
C PRO A 621 -21.14 -10.79 -22.31
N THR A 622 -22.20 -11.35 -22.91
CA THR A 622 -22.54 -12.78 -22.77
C THR A 622 -21.35 -13.63 -23.26
N LYS A 623 -20.97 -14.67 -22.51
CA LYS A 623 -19.88 -15.59 -22.88
C LYS A 623 -20.38 -17.03 -22.86
N ALA A 624 -20.25 -17.73 -23.99
CA ALA A 624 -20.59 -19.16 -24.12
C ALA A 624 -21.98 -19.52 -23.53
N GLY A 625 -23.01 -18.72 -23.85
CA GLY A 625 -24.37 -18.90 -23.34
C GLY A 625 -24.67 -18.26 -21.97
N PHE A 626 -23.68 -17.74 -21.24
CA PHE A 626 -23.85 -17.18 -19.90
C PHE A 626 -23.84 -15.65 -19.87
N ALA A 627 -24.90 -15.08 -19.28
CA ALA A 627 -24.95 -13.67 -18.93
C ALA A 627 -24.21 -13.44 -17.61
N GLN A 628 -23.24 -12.53 -17.60
CA GLN A 628 -22.40 -12.20 -16.45
C GLN A 628 -22.67 -10.79 -15.92
N LEU A 629 -22.16 -10.47 -14.72
CA LEU A 629 -22.29 -9.15 -14.08
C LEU A 629 -20.91 -8.58 -13.70
N GLY A 630 -20.64 -7.35 -14.11
CA GLY A 630 -19.43 -6.62 -13.70
C GLY A 630 -19.53 -6.13 -12.25
N VAL A 631 -18.75 -6.72 -11.35
CA VAL A 631 -18.66 -6.35 -9.92
C VAL A 631 -17.21 -6.07 -9.53
N ALA A 632 -17.01 -5.36 -8.42
CA ALA A 632 -15.72 -5.18 -7.77
C ALA A 632 -15.80 -5.58 -6.29
N PRO A 633 -14.74 -6.17 -5.71
CA PRO A 633 -14.69 -6.41 -4.27
C PRO A 633 -14.65 -5.06 -3.54
N TYR A 634 -15.41 -4.98 -2.45
CA TYR A 634 -15.26 -3.94 -1.44
C TYR A 634 -14.47 -4.50 -0.28
N ALA A 635 -13.36 -3.83 0.08
CA ALA A 635 -12.35 -4.35 1.00
C ALA A 635 -11.89 -5.78 0.61
N GLY A 636 -11.67 -6.68 1.57
CA GLY A 636 -11.20 -8.06 1.35
C GLY A 636 -12.23 -9.04 0.76
N ALA A 637 -13.30 -8.54 0.14
CA ALA A 637 -14.39 -9.37 -0.39
C ALA A 637 -13.97 -10.20 -1.61
N MET A 638 -14.87 -11.08 -2.07
CA MET A 638 -14.58 -12.04 -3.14
C MET A 638 -13.36 -12.93 -2.80
N SER A 639 -13.28 -13.36 -1.54
CA SER A 639 -12.31 -14.33 -1.03
C SER A 639 -12.74 -15.77 -1.31
N GLN A 640 -11.95 -16.77 -0.88
CA GLN A 640 -12.29 -18.20 -1.06
C GLN A 640 -13.67 -18.59 -0.50
N THR A 641 -14.21 -17.85 0.48
CA THR A 641 -15.52 -18.12 1.09
C THR A 641 -16.72 -17.78 0.18
N TRP A 642 -16.50 -16.95 -0.85
CA TRP A 642 -17.53 -16.43 -1.76
C TRP A 642 -17.89 -17.37 -2.92
N TRP A 643 -17.07 -18.39 -3.20
CA TRP A 643 -17.35 -19.37 -4.25
C TRP A 643 -18.57 -20.23 -3.93
N ASP A 644 -19.33 -20.57 -4.98
CA ASP A 644 -20.52 -21.42 -4.97
C ASP A 644 -21.61 -21.01 -3.96
N ARG A 645 -21.62 -19.72 -3.59
CA ARG A 645 -22.66 -19.06 -2.82
C ARG A 645 -23.83 -18.63 -3.70
N ASP A 646 -25.03 -18.74 -3.14
CA ASP A 646 -26.26 -18.24 -3.74
C ASP A 646 -26.42 -16.76 -3.37
N LEU A 647 -26.00 -15.86 -4.28
CA LEU A 647 -25.92 -14.43 -4.04
C LEU A 647 -27.19 -13.72 -4.52
N SER A 648 -27.84 -12.95 -3.64
CA SER A 648 -28.86 -11.98 -4.05
C SER A 648 -28.25 -10.58 -4.17
N ILE A 649 -29.02 -9.63 -4.68
CA ILE A 649 -28.64 -8.22 -4.87
C ILE A 649 -29.57 -7.28 -4.10
N GLY A 650 -28.99 -6.22 -3.55
CA GLY A 650 -29.76 -5.13 -2.96
C GLY A 650 -28.92 -3.85 -2.87
N GLY A 651 -29.52 -2.77 -2.40
CA GLY A 651 -28.84 -1.48 -2.21
C GLY A 651 -29.80 -0.30 -2.35
N ARG A 652 -29.28 0.84 -2.85
CA ARG A 652 -30.08 2.03 -3.16
C ARG A 652 -30.09 2.35 -4.65
N VAL A 653 -31.20 2.90 -5.12
CA VAL A 653 -31.38 3.42 -6.48
C VAL A 653 -31.80 4.88 -6.41
N LEU A 654 -31.13 5.74 -7.17
CA LEU A 654 -31.45 7.16 -7.27
C LEU A 654 -32.39 7.39 -8.45
N VAL A 655 -33.64 7.75 -8.16
CA VAL A 655 -34.72 7.90 -9.15
C VAL A 655 -35.17 9.36 -9.17
N ARG A 656 -35.30 9.95 -10.35
CA ARG A 656 -35.98 11.24 -10.52
C ARG A 656 -37.50 11.02 -10.60
N ASP A 657 -38.24 11.58 -9.65
CA ASP A 657 -39.69 11.63 -9.74
C ASP A 657 -40.12 12.55 -10.91
N PRO A 658 -40.85 12.06 -11.93
CA PRO A 658 -41.34 12.88 -13.04
C PRO A 658 -42.33 13.98 -12.61
N ALA A 659 -43.07 13.80 -11.50
CA ALA A 659 -44.12 14.72 -11.10
C ALA A 659 -43.59 15.97 -10.37
N SER A 660 -42.61 15.81 -9.47
CA SER A 660 -41.99 16.91 -8.72
C SER A 660 -40.57 17.29 -9.19
N GLY A 661 -39.99 16.51 -10.11
CA GLY A 661 -38.62 16.70 -10.63
C GLY A 661 -37.50 16.38 -9.62
N LYS A 662 -37.84 16.04 -8.37
CA LYS A 662 -36.90 15.73 -7.29
C LYS A 662 -36.20 14.40 -7.52
N VAL A 663 -35.05 14.23 -6.87
CA VAL A 663 -34.34 12.94 -6.82
C VAL A 663 -34.62 12.27 -5.47
N GLU A 664 -35.13 11.05 -5.54
CA GLU A 664 -35.40 10.17 -4.40
C GLU A 664 -34.35 9.05 -4.34
N SER A 665 -34.02 8.60 -3.12
CA SER A 665 -33.22 7.39 -2.89
C SER A 665 -34.16 6.28 -2.42
N LYS A 666 -34.39 5.28 -3.28
CA LYS A 666 -35.24 4.12 -2.97
C LYS A 666 -34.37 2.90 -2.65
N LEU A 667 -34.75 2.13 -1.63
CA LEU A 667 -34.07 0.87 -1.30
C LEU A 667 -34.68 -0.28 -2.10
N VAL A 668 -33.83 -1.20 -2.57
CA VAL A 668 -34.24 -2.41 -3.29
C VAL A 668 -33.49 -3.63 -2.75
N LYS A 669 -34.18 -4.76 -2.65
CA LYS A 669 -33.61 -6.05 -2.24
C LYS A 669 -34.39 -7.17 -2.92
N LEU A 670 -33.73 -8.01 -3.70
CA LEU A 670 -34.41 -9.13 -4.37
C LEU A 670 -34.54 -10.34 -3.43
N GLY A 671 -35.73 -10.95 -3.42
CA GLY A 671 -36.10 -12.04 -2.50
C GLY A 671 -35.53 -13.43 -2.86
N TRP A 672 -34.70 -13.54 -3.89
CA TRP A 672 -34.12 -14.79 -4.37
C TRP A 672 -32.68 -14.55 -4.87
N PRO A 673 -31.80 -15.56 -4.87
CA PRO A 673 -30.46 -15.43 -5.43
C PRO A 673 -30.54 -15.18 -6.94
N ILE A 674 -29.81 -14.16 -7.40
CA ILE A 674 -29.73 -13.74 -8.81
C ILE A 674 -28.34 -13.96 -9.42
N ALA A 675 -27.34 -14.25 -8.59
CA ALA A 675 -25.95 -14.36 -8.98
C ALA A 675 -25.28 -15.56 -8.29
N ARG A 676 -24.29 -16.16 -8.95
CA ARG A 676 -23.40 -17.18 -8.37
C ARG A 676 -22.00 -17.05 -8.97
N ILE A 677 -20.97 -17.35 -8.17
CA ILE A 677 -19.57 -17.43 -8.60
C ILE A 677 -19.17 -18.93 -8.55
N PRO A 678 -19.34 -19.71 -9.63
CA PRO A 678 -19.16 -21.16 -9.60
C PRO A 678 -17.68 -21.56 -9.67
N THR A 679 -17.24 -22.51 -8.85
CA THR A 679 -15.89 -23.07 -8.93
C THR A 679 -15.64 -23.79 -10.26
N LEU A 680 -14.39 -23.78 -10.72
CA LEU A 680 -13.96 -24.74 -11.74
C LEU A 680 -13.81 -26.12 -11.08
N ALA A 681 -14.38 -27.16 -11.69
CA ALA A 681 -14.36 -28.50 -11.12
C ALA A 681 -12.92 -29.05 -10.95
N PRO A 682 -12.60 -29.76 -9.85
CA PRO A 682 -11.23 -30.22 -9.56
C PRO A 682 -10.64 -31.18 -10.60
N HIS A 683 -11.49 -31.81 -11.41
CA HIS A 683 -11.11 -32.66 -12.54
C HIS A 683 -10.27 -31.94 -13.61
N PHE A 684 -10.28 -30.61 -13.67
CA PHE A 684 -9.46 -29.83 -14.60
C PHE A 684 -8.00 -29.67 -14.14
N GLY A 685 -7.64 -30.07 -12.92
CA GLY A 685 -6.26 -30.05 -12.43
C GLY A 685 -5.80 -28.66 -11.98
N ALA A 686 -4.57 -28.27 -12.34
CA ALA A 686 -3.97 -27.02 -11.84
C ALA A 686 -4.81 -25.74 -12.05
N PRO A 687 -5.56 -25.54 -13.17
CA PRO A 687 -6.44 -24.37 -13.34
C PRO A 687 -7.59 -24.27 -12.33
N SER A 688 -7.93 -25.34 -11.58
CA SER A 688 -8.93 -25.31 -10.52
C SER A 688 -8.33 -25.01 -9.13
N GLN A 689 -7.05 -24.63 -9.06
CA GLN A 689 -6.36 -24.27 -7.83
C GLN A 689 -6.10 -22.76 -7.82
N GLY A 690 -6.24 -22.13 -6.65
CA GLY A 690 -6.00 -20.69 -6.49
C GLY A 690 -4.49 -20.34 -6.41
N PRO A 691 -4.15 -19.04 -6.34
CA PRO A 691 -5.06 -17.89 -6.27
C PRO A 691 -5.81 -17.65 -7.58
N PHE A 692 -7.06 -17.16 -7.46
CA PHE A 692 -7.91 -16.85 -8.60
C PHE A 692 -7.98 -15.34 -8.83
N ASN A 693 -7.94 -14.93 -10.10
CA ASN A 693 -8.09 -13.53 -10.48
C ASN A 693 -9.56 -13.08 -10.31
N GLN A 694 -9.78 -12.06 -9.48
CA GLN A 694 -11.13 -11.58 -9.15
C GLN A 694 -11.87 -10.94 -10.33
N GLU A 695 -11.15 -10.36 -11.30
CA GLU A 695 -11.71 -9.71 -12.49
C GLU A 695 -12.10 -10.70 -13.59
N THR A 696 -11.38 -11.81 -13.73
CA THR A 696 -11.56 -12.74 -14.87
C THR A 696 -12.13 -14.11 -14.49
N GLN A 697 -11.88 -14.60 -13.27
CA GLN A 697 -12.31 -15.93 -12.82
C GLN A 697 -13.47 -15.86 -11.80
N MET A 698 -13.61 -14.78 -11.03
CA MET A 698 -14.67 -14.63 -10.02
C MET A 698 -15.89 -13.83 -10.49
N VAL A 699 -16.06 -13.65 -11.80
CA VAL A 699 -17.17 -12.87 -12.38
C VAL A 699 -18.51 -13.59 -12.18
N PRO A 700 -19.48 -13.00 -11.43
CA PRO A 700 -20.76 -13.65 -11.17
C PRO A 700 -21.56 -13.91 -12.45
N ILE A 701 -22.14 -15.11 -12.54
CA ILE A 701 -23.12 -15.49 -13.57
C ILE A 701 -24.52 -15.13 -13.05
N ILE A 702 -25.32 -14.47 -13.89
CA ILE A 702 -26.67 -13.96 -13.56
C ILE A 702 -27.78 -14.47 -14.48
N GLY A 703 -27.46 -15.36 -15.43
CA GLY A 703 -28.46 -15.98 -16.30
C GLY A 703 -27.89 -16.66 -17.53
N ILE A 704 -28.80 -17.14 -18.38
CA ILE A 704 -28.50 -17.84 -19.63
C ILE A 704 -29.09 -17.03 -20.81
N ASP A 705 -28.35 -17.02 -21.91
CA ASP A 705 -28.70 -16.44 -23.22
C ASP A 705 -27.93 -17.20 -24.32
N ASN A 706 -28.56 -18.24 -24.86
CA ASN A 706 -28.03 -19.08 -25.95
C ASN A 706 -28.55 -18.63 -27.32
N SER A 707 -28.90 -17.35 -27.49
CA SER A 707 -29.53 -16.85 -28.72
C SER A 707 -28.61 -16.94 -29.94
N ASP A 708 -27.29 -16.94 -29.74
CA ASP A 708 -26.24 -17.20 -30.74
C ASP A 708 -26.37 -18.56 -31.41
N LEU A 709 -26.76 -19.61 -30.68
CA LEU A 709 -26.90 -20.98 -31.20
C LEU A 709 -28.10 -21.17 -32.14
N PHE A 710 -29.07 -20.24 -32.14
CA PHE A 710 -30.34 -20.38 -32.85
C PHE A 710 -30.60 -19.32 -33.93
N GLN A 711 -29.63 -18.46 -34.27
CA GLN A 711 -29.76 -17.44 -35.31
C GLN A 711 -29.66 -18.01 -36.75
N GLN A 712 -30.66 -18.81 -37.13
CA GLN A 712 -31.02 -19.07 -38.53
C GLN A 712 -32.53 -18.88 -38.78
N GLN A 713 -33.04 -17.65 -38.61
CA GLN A 713 -34.05 -17.06 -39.51
C GLN A 713 -34.39 -15.60 -39.14
N GLY A 714 -34.27 -14.72 -40.12
CA GLY A 714 -34.77 -13.34 -40.04
C GLY A 714 -33.83 -12.34 -39.36
N LEU A 715 -33.79 -11.13 -39.92
CA LEU A 715 -33.22 -9.97 -39.25
C LEU A 715 -34.16 -9.58 -38.09
N SER A 716 -33.83 -9.96 -36.86
CA SER A 716 -34.46 -9.34 -35.69
C SER A 716 -34.01 -7.89 -35.63
N ALA A 717 -34.85 -6.97 -36.13
CA ALA A 717 -34.73 -5.56 -35.80
C ALA A 717 -34.62 -5.45 -34.27
N ALA A 718 -33.69 -4.64 -33.77
CA ALA A 718 -33.45 -4.51 -32.34
C ALA A 718 -34.77 -4.12 -31.67
N ALA A 719 -35.37 -5.07 -30.95
CA ALA A 719 -36.66 -4.87 -30.31
C ALA A 719 -36.49 -3.74 -29.28
N ASP A 720 -37.33 -2.71 -29.37
CA ASP A 720 -37.30 -1.62 -28.42
C ASP A 720 -37.50 -2.18 -27.01
N ASN A 721 -36.42 -2.12 -26.23
CA ASN A 721 -36.37 -2.67 -24.90
C ASN A 721 -36.82 -1.65 -23.84
N GLY A 722 -37.16 -0.42 -24.24
CA GLY A 722 -37.51 0.71 -23.40
C GLY A 722 -36.32 1.41 -22.75
N ILE A 723 -35.08 1.00 -23.05
CA ILE A 723 -33.86 1.57 -22.46
C ILE A 723 -33.15 2.46 -23.48
N GLU A 724 -33.35 3.77 -23.35
CA GLU A 724 -32.76 4.76 -24.25
C GLU A 724 -31.21 4.73 -24.20
N PRO A 725 -30.52 4.70 -25.35
CA PRO A 725 -29.06 4.81 -25.42
C PRO A 725 -28.53 6.09 -24.75
N GLY A 726 -27.43 5.98 -24.01
CA GLY A 726 -26.81 7.09 -23.28
C GLY A 726 -27.37 7.33 -21.88
N THR A 727 -28.47 6.67 -21.49
CA THR A 727 -28.94 6.64 -20.09
C THR A 727 -28.06 5.76 -19.21
N PHE A 728 -28.14 5.95 -17.89
CA PHE A 728 -27.52 5.03 -16.92
C PHE A 728 -28.08 3.60 -17.06
N ALA A 729 -29.37 3.44 -17.34
CA ALA A 729 -29.98 2.13 -17.58
C ALA A 729 -29.30 1.36 -18.74
N ALA A 730 -28.78 2.04 -19.77
CA ALA A 730 -28.08 1.41 -20.89
C ALA A 730 -26.72 0.79 -20.52
N THR A 731 -26.09 1.22 -19.42
CA THR A 731 -24.78 0.68 -18.95
C THR A 731 -24.93 -0.56 -18.05
N GLN A 732 -26.16 -1.01 -17.82
CA GLN A 732 -26.48 -2.14 -16.94
C GLN A 732 -27.10 -3.33 -17.74
N PRO A 733 -27.10 -4.56 -17.19
CA PRO A 733 -27.78 -5.68 -17.84
C PRO A 733 -29.29 -5.42 -17.92
N GLU A 734 -29.88 -5.51 -19.12
CA GLU A 734 -31.29 -5.15 -19.36
C GLU A 734 -32.27 -5.89 -18.44
N LYS A 735 -32.09 -7.20 -18.26
CA LYS A 735 -32.94 -8.01 -17.38
C LYS A 735 -32.84 -7.54 -15.91
N LEU A 736 -31.67 -7.07 -15.47
CA LEU A 736 -31.48 -6.53 -14.12
C LEU A 736 -32.19 -5.18 -13.97
N VAL A 737 -32.06 -4.27 -14.93
CA VAL A 737 -32.80 -2.99 -14.93
C VAL A 737 -34.31 -3.25 -14.82
N LYS A 738 -34.85 -4.15 -15.65
CA LYS A 738 -36.29 -4.45 -15.67
C LYS A 738 -36.78 -5.08 -14.36
N VAL A 739 -35.99 -5.94 -13.72
CA VAL A 739 -36.34 -6.54 -12.41
C VAL A 739 -36.27 -5.51 -11.28
N ILE A 740 -35.18 -4.74 -11.18
CA ILE A 740 -35.00 -3.69 -10.15
C ILE A 740 -36.07 -2.61 -10.28
N SER A 741 -36.40 -2.20 -11.51
CA SER A 741 -37.42 -1.18 -11.77
C SER A 741 -38.81 -1.68 -11.41
N LYS A 742 -39.14 -2.96 -11.72
CA LYS A 742 -40.40 -3.59 -11.32
C LYS A 742 -40.57 -3.62 -9.80
N GLU A 743 -39.53 -4.00 -9.06
CA GLU A 743 -39.54 -4.04 -7.60
C GLU A 743 -39.78 -2.64 -6.99
N LEU A 744 -39.25 -1.59 -7.63
CA LEU A 744 -39.39 -0.19 -7.21
C LEU A 744 -40.63 0.54 -7.76
N GLY A 745 -41.46 -0.12 -8.56
CA GLY A 745 -42.60 0.51 -9.25
C GLY A 745 -42.22 1.57 -10.29
N VAL A 746 -40.99 1.52 -10.82
CA VAL A 746 -40.47 2.43 -11.84
C VAL A 746 -40.79 1.87 -13.23
N THR A 747 -41.52 2.65 -14.04
CA THR A 747 -41.93 2.26 -15.41
C THR A 747 -41.10 2.93 -16.51
N ASP A 748 -40.51 4.10 -16.22
CA ASP A 748 -39.64 4.85 -17.12
C ASP A 748 -38.18 4.70 -16.63
N TYR A 749 -37.37 3.95 -17.36
CA TYR A 749 -35.98 3.66 -16.97
C TYR A 749 -35.05 4.88 -17.14
N SER A 750 -35.44 5.92 -17.89
CA SER A 750 -34.65 7.16 -18.02
C SER A 750 -34.59 7.95 -16.69
N THR A 751 -35.58 7.73 -15.82
CA THR A 751 -35.63 8.34 -14.47
C THR A 751 -34.54 7.83 -13.52
N ILE A 752 -33.93 6.67 -13.82
CA ILE A 752 -32.90 6.07 -12.98
C ILE A 752 -31.57 6.78 -13.25
N LEU A 753 -31.14 7.60 -12.31
CA LEU A 753 -29.94 8.43 -12.44
C LEU A 753 -28.67 7.64 -12.12
N ASN A 754 -28.73 6.77 -11.10
CA ASN A 754 -27.65 5.87 -10.71
C ASN A 754 -28.15 4.81 -9.71
N TRP A 755 -27.31 3.84 -9.35
CA TRP A 755 -27.52 2.96 -8.20
C TRP A 755 -26.22 2.65 -7.46
N GLU A 756 -26.35 2.29 -6.19
CA GLU A 756 -25.29 1.62 -5.41
C GLU A 756 -25.90 0.29 -4.93
N LEU A 757 -25.64 -0.75 -5.71
CA LEU A 757 -26.08 -2.12 -5.44
C LEU A 757 -24.87 -3.02 -5.16
N GLU A 758 -25.11 -4.07 -4.39
CA GLU A 758 -24.09 -5.02 -3.95
C GLU A 758 -24.67 -6.45 -3.89
N LEU A 759 -23.81 -7.44 -4.13
CA LEU A 759 -24.15 -8.86 -4.00
C LEU A 759 -23.84 -9.39 -2.60
N TYR A 760 -24.75 -10.17 -2.04
CA TYR A 760 -24.65 -10.68 -0.67
C TYR A 760 -25.14 -12.14 -0.55
N ASP A 761 -24.60 -12.91 0.41
CA ASP A 761 -25.10 -14.26 0.75
C ASP A 761 -26.58 -14.21 1.13
N SER A 762 -27.42 -14.86 0.32
CA SER A 762 -28.87 -14.90 0.51
C SER A 762 -29.33 -15.90 1.56
N GLN A 763 -28.45 -16.80 2.04
CA GLN A 763 -28.77 -17.79 3.07
C GLN A 763 -29.12 -17.07 4.41
N PRO A 764 -30.35 -17.21 4.94
CA PRO A 764 -30.79 -16.54 6.16
C PRO A 764 -29.88 -16.79 7.37
N ALA A 765 -29.72 -15.78 8.23
CA ALA A 765 -29.05 -15.94 9.52
C ALA A 765 -29.88 -16.85 10.43
N GLN A 766 -29.23 -17.73 11.19
CA GLN A 766 -29.91 -18.75 11.98
C GLN A 766 -29.09 -19.21 13.19
N LEU A 767 -29.79 -19.74 14.19
CA LEU A 767 -29.20 -20.50 15.29
C LEU A 767 -28.62 -21.83 14.81
N GLY A 768 -27.50 -22.27 15.38
CA GLY A 768 -26.79 -23.49 15.03
C GLY A 768 -25.94 -24.04 16.18
N GLY A 769 -25.28 -25.18 15.96
CA GLY A 769 -24.74 -26.02 17.04
C GLY A 769 -25.76 -27.07 17.50
N LEU A 770 -25.35 -27.98 18.38
CA LEU A 770 -26.22 -29.08 18.85
C LEU A 770 -27.29 -28.57 19.83
N GLU A 771 -26.96 -27.61 20.68
CA GLU A 771 -27.87 -27.04 21.68
C GLU A 771 -28.32 -25.61 21.31
N LYS A 772 -28.05 -25.19 20.05
CA LYS A 772 -28.25 -23.84 19.50
C LYS A 772 -27.34 -22.77 20.09
N ASP A 773 -26.11 -23.17 20.41
CA ASP A 773 -25.05 -22.38 21.02
C ASP A 773 -24.50 -21.24 20.13
N PHE A 774 -24.73 -21.31 18.83
CA PHE A 774 -24.13 -20.41 17.83
C PHE A 774 -25.19 -19.66 17.01
N ILE A 775 -24.78 -18.54 16.41
CA ILE A 775 -25.48 -17.86 15.32
C ILE A 775 -24.57 -17.90 14.08
N PHE A 776 -25.09 -18.46 12.99
CA PHE A 776 -24.42 -18.50 11.68
C PHE A 776 -25.03 -17.44 10.77
N ALA A 777 -24.27 -16.38 10.45
CA ALA A 777 -24.72 -15.25 9.65
C ALA A 777 -23.59 -14.69 8.77
N GLY A 778 -23.93 -14.02 7.68
CA GLY A 778 -22.98 -13.19 6.92
C GLY A 778 -22.99 -11.75 7.41
N ARG A 779 -21.88 -11.03 7.21
CA ARG A 779 -21.74 -9.59 7.53
C ARG A 779 -21.85 -9.28 9.03
N ILE A 780 -21.27 -10.13 9.87
CA ILE A 780 -21.30 -9.97 11.34
C ILE A 780 -20.45 -8.75 11.75
N ASP A 781 -19.30 -8.55 11.09
CA ASP A 781 -18.56 -7.29 11.00
C ASP A 781 -19.44 -6.11 10.52
N ASP A 782 -19.48 -4.97 11.21
CA ASP A 782 -19.71 -4.87 12.67
C ASP A 782 -21.22 -4.65 12.96
N LYS A 783 -22.07 -5.20 12.09
CA LYS A 783 -23.52 -5.22 12.34
C LYS A 783 -23.89 -5.93 13.65
N LEU A 784 -22.99 -6.73 14.24
CA LEU A 784 -23.13 -7.30 15.58
C LEU A 784 -23.00 -6.26 16.71
N CYS A 785 -21.87 -5.55 16.86
CA CYS A 785 -21.74 -4.60 17.97
C CYS A 785 -22.63 -3.38 17.77
N CYS A 786 -22.80 -2.90 16.54
CA CYS A 786 -23.75 -1.82 16.24
C CYS A 786 -25.21 -2.19 16.55
N TYR A 787 -25.64 -3.43 16.30
CA TYR A 787 -26.97 -3.90 16.73
C TYR A 787 -27.09 -3.87 18.26
N ALA A 788 -26.10 -4.42 18.97
CA ALA A 788 -26.10 -4.47 20.44
C ALA A 788 -26.04 -3.07 21.08
N ALA A 789 -25.27 -2.14 20.52
CA ALA A 789 -25.19 -0.76 20.97
C ALA A 789 -26.53 -0.03 20.80
N GLN A 790 -27.21 -0.21 19.66
CA GLN A 790 -28.52 0.39 19.43
C GLN A 790 -29.59 -0.18 20.34
N GLU A 791 -29.60 -1.50 20.57
CA GLU A 791 -30.52 -2.11 21.53
C GLU A 791 -30.26 -1.65 22.97
N ALA A 792 -28.99 -1.49 23.36
CA ALA A 792 -28.62 -0.92 24.65
C ALA A 792 -29.12 0.52 24.84
N LEU A 793 -28.98 1.39 23.84
CA LEU A 793 -29.50 2.76 23.88
C LEU A 793 -31.04 2.80 23.94
N LEU A 794 -31.73 1.83 23.35
CA LEU A 794 -33.19 1.70 23.42
C LEU A 794 -33.68 1.07 24.74
N ALA A 795 -32.82 0.33 25.44
CA ALA A 795 -33.13 -0.34 26.71
C ALA A 795 -32.67 0.45 27.95
N SER A 796 -31.75 1.40 27.82
CA SER A 796 -31.31 2.30 28.90
C SER A 796 -32.43 3.27 29.30
N PRO A 797 -32.83 3.36 30.59
CA PRO A 797 -33.88 4.27 31.03
C PRO A 797 -33.51 5.76 30.93
N ASP A 798 -34.53 6.62 30.83
CA ASP A 798 -34.35 8.08 30.89
C ASP A 798 -34.05 8.62 32.31
N SER A 799 -34.01 7.73 33.29
CA SER A 799 -33.79 8.01 34.72
C SER A 799 -32.39 7.64 35.22
N THR A 800 -31.54 7.06 34.36
CA THR A 800 -30.13 6.73 34.65
C THR A 800 -29.22 7.70 33.90
N SER A 801 -28.06 8.07 34.47
CA SER A 801 -27.14 9.10 33.95
C SER A 801 -27.87 10.31 33.34
N THR A 802 -28.50 11.12 34.19
CA THR A 802 -29.52 12.10 33.79
C THR A 802 -28.99 13.50 33.47
N SER A 803 -27.71 13.79 33.74
CA SER A 803 -27.03 15.03 33.34
C SER A 803 -26.13 14.88 32.11
N SER A 804 -26.01 13.68 31.54
CA SER A 804 -25.15 13.37 30.38
C SER A 804 -25.94 13.17 29.08
N ILE A 805 -25.23 13.01 27.97
CA ILE A 805 -25.79 12.51 26.71
C ILE A 805 -25.42 11.03 26.55
N LYS A 806 -26.39 10.20 26.16
CA LYS A 806 -26.16 8.80 25.75
C LYS A 806 -26.22 8.75 24.23
N MET A 807 -25.22 8.19 23.57
CA MET A 807 -25.07 8.25 22.11
C MET A 807 -24.59 6.93 21.52
N VAL A 808 -25.18 6.55 20.38
CA VAL A 808 -24.69 5.48 19.50
C VAL A 808 -24.26 6.07 18.16
N GLY A 809 -23.03 5.78 17.75
CA GLY A 809 -22.53 6.09 16.40
C GLY A 809 -22.42 4.82 15.55
N MET A 810 -22.74 4.94 14.27
CA MET A 810 -22.56 3.88 13.28
C MET A 810 -22.01 4.48 12.00
N PHE A 811 -20.79 4.07 11.65
CA PHE A 811 -20.07 4.59 10.50
C PHE A 811 -20.14 3.66 9.28
N ASP A 812 -19.76 4.23 8.14
CA ASP A 812 -19.54 3.56 6.85
C ASP A 812 -18.03 3.61 6.55
N ASP A 813 -17.59 2.94 5.50
CA ASP A 813 -16.22 2.99 4.98
C ASP A 813 -15.10 2.55 5.95
N GLU A 814 -15.37 1.85 7.07
CA GLU A 814 -14.33 1.38 8.00
C GLU A 814 -13.34 0.47 7.28
N GLU A 815 -13.88 -0.54 6.59
CA GLU A 815 -13.16 -1.62 5.92
C GLU A 815 -12.22 -1.13 4.79
N ILE A 816 -12.28 0.17 4.46
CA ILE A 816 -11.40 0.88 3.53
C ILE A 816 -10.64 2.06 4.18
N GLY A 817 -10.44 2.04 5.50
CA GLY A 817 -9.63 2.99 6.28
C GLY A 817 -10.38 4.22 6.80
N SER A 818 -11.72 4.19 6.80
CA SER A 818 -12.67 5.15 7.40
C SER A 818 -12.51 6.63 6.96
N LEU A 819 -11.78 6.89 5.86
CA LEU A 819 -11.35 8.22 5.39
C LEU A 819 -12.29 8.84 4.33
N LEU A 820 -13.59 8.65 4.50
CA LEU A 820 -14.63 9.28 3.68
C LEU A 820 -15.62 10.06 4.54
N ARG A 821 -16.44 10.92 3.91
CA ARG A 821 -17.28 11.92 4.62
C ARG A 821 -18.26 11.35 5.64
N GLN A 822 -18.56 10.06 5.57
CA GLN A 822 -19.47 9.33 6.45
C GLN A 822 -18.77 8.29 7.34
N GLY A 823 -17.46 8.08 7.18
CA GLY A 823 -16.63 7.24 8.05
C GLY A 823 -16.17 7.95 9.33
N ALA A 824 -15.52 7.21 10.23
CA ALA A 824 -15.15 7.67 11.56
C ALA A 824 -14.07 8.78 11.55
N ARG A 825 -13.20 8.82 10.53
CA ARG A 825 -12.21 9.90 10.36
C ARG A 825 -12.83 11.20 9.84
N SER A 826 -14.13 11.23 9.56
CA SER A 826 -14.88 12.44 9.16
C SER A 826 -15.22 13.34 10.34
N ASN A 827 -15.77 14.53 10.06
CA ASN A 827 -16.34 15.40 11.09
C ASN A 827 -17.75 14.99 11.55
N PHE A 828 -18.25 13.78 11.25
CA PHE A 828 -19.65 13.44 11.55
C PHE A 828 -19.91 13.43 13.06
N MET A 829 -19.09 12.71 13.84
CA MET A 829 -19.20 12.68 15.30
C MET A 829 -18.92 14.04 15.94
N SER A 830 -17.80 14.70 15.59
CA SER A 830 -17.46 16.01 16.16
C SER A 830 -18.56 17.03 15.89
N SER A 831 -19.10 17.08 14.67
CA SER A 831 -20.18 18.03 14.32
C SER A 831 -21.47 17.75 15.09
N VAL A 832 -21.79 16.49 15.42
CA VAL A 832 -22.92 16.18 16.32
C VAL A 832 -22.63 16.69 17.74
N MET A 833 -21.46 16.40 18.30
CA MET A 833 -21.07 16.87 19.64
C MET A 833 -21.06 18.41 19.74
N GLU A 834 -20.43 19.08 18.77
CA GLU A 834 -20.40 20.54 18.61
C GLU A 834 -21.82 21.14 18.63
N ARG A 835 -22.74 20.59 17.82
CA ARG A 835 -24.11 21.10 17.65
C ARG A 835 -25.03 20.84 18.83
N ILE A 836 -24.80 19.77 19.60
CA ILE A 836 -25.52 19.55 20.86
C ILE A 836 -24.97 20.50 21.94
N THR A 837 -23.64 20.65 22.02
CA THR A 837 -22.98 21.56 22.98
C THR A 837 -23.37 23.03 22.74
N GLU A 838 -23.47 23.46 21.49
CA GLU A 838 -23.95 24.80 21.11
C GLU A 838 -25.39 25.05 21.60
N ALA A 839 -26.29 24.07 21.42
CA ALA A 839 -27.73 24.26 21.64
C ALA A 839 -28.14 24.53 23.11
N PHE A 840 -27.32 24.17 24.09
CA PHE A 840 -27.58 24.42 25.51
C PHE A 840 -26.59 25.39 26.16
N ALA A 841 -25.63 25.93 25.41
CA ALA A 841 -24.63 26.85 25.95
C ALA A 841 -25.13 28.31 25.94
N SER A 842 -25.13 28.95 27.11
CA SER A 842 -25.40 30.40 27.24
C SER A 842 -24.40 31.27 26.46
N ASN A 843 -23.19 30.75 26.22
CA ASN A 843 -22.20 31.30 25.31
C ASN A 843 -21.34 30.14 24.76
N TYR A 844 -21.39 29.88 23.46
CA TYR A 844 -20.65 28.78 22.83
C TYR A 844 -19.20 29.20 22.47
N GLY A 845 -18.27 28.25 22.56
CA GLY A 845 -16.86 28.48 22.25
C GLY A 845 -16.01 27.22 22.47
N PRO A 846 -14.71 27.25 22.11
CA PRO A 846 -13.86 26.07 22.17
C PRO A 846 -13.71 25.52 23.59
N ASN A 847 -13.71 26.37 24.62
CA ASN A 847 -13.51 25.92 26.00
C ASN A 847 -14.64 25.00 26.51
N ILE A 848 -15.91 25.34 26.25
CA ILE A 848 -17.04 24.51 26.71
C ILE A 848 -17.17 23.20 25.91
N LEU A 849 -16.74 23.20 24.64
CA LEU A 849 -16.59 21.98 23.86
C LEU A 849 -15.45 21.10 24.40
N SER A 850 -14.29 21.67 24.72
CA SER A 850 -13.17 20.90 25.32
C SER A 850 -13.52 20.32 26.69
N GLN A 851 -14.29 21.03 27.53
CA GLN A 851 -14.84 20.48 28.77
C GLN A 851 -15.78 19.29 28.49
N THR A 852 -16.72 19.46 27.56
CA THR A 852 -17.65 18.39 27.13
C THR A 852 -16.89 17.16 26.65
N VAL A 853 -15.83 17.33 25.86
CA VAL A 853 -14.98 16.24 25.33
C VAL A 853 -14.16 15.56 26.42
N ALA A 854 -13.54 16.29 27.34
CA ALA A 854 -12.77 15.71 28.44
C ALA A 854 -13.67 14.87 29.37
N ASN A 855 -14.85 15.40 29.69
CA ASN A 855 -15.88 14.71 30.48
C ASN A 855 -16.61 13.61 29.69
N SER A 856 -16.28 13.36 28.42
CA SER A 856 -16.86 12.27 27.62
C SER A 856 -16.02 10.99 27.71
N PHE A 857 -16.63 9.85 27.39
CA PHE A 857 -15.94 8.58 27.24
C PHE A 857 -16.48 7.83 26.02
N PHE A 858 -15.56 7.27 25.23
CA PHE A 858 -15.88 6.63 23.95
C PHE A 858 -15.53 5.13 23.96
N VAL A 859 -16.58 4.31 23.96
CA VAL A 859 -16.51 2.88 23.67
C VAL A 859 -16.52 2.70 22.16
N SER A 860 -15.34 2.52 21.59
CA SER A 860 -15.19 1.91 20.28
C SER A 860 -15.66 0.46 20.39
N SER A 861 -16.77 0.15 19.74
CA SER A 861 -17.41 -1.16 19.74
C SER A 861 -17.18 -1.79 18.38
N ASP A 862 -16.35 -2.82 18.32
CA ASP A 862 -15.95 -3.50 17.09
C ASP A 862 -15.79 -4.99 17.37
N VAL A 863 -16.06 -5.87 16.42
CA VAL A 863 -16.07 -7.32 16.65
C VAL A 863 -14.66 -7.87 16.93
N ILE A 864 -14.56 -8.87 17.81
CA ILE A 864 -13.27 -9.41 18.27
C ILE A 864 -13.10 -10.88 17.86
N HIS A 865 -11.88 -11.31 17.60
CA HIS A 865 -11.56 -12.72 17.31
C HIS A 865 -11.81 -13.64 18.52
N ALA A 866 -12.89 -14.41 18.49
CA ALA A 866 -13.08 -15.55 19.38
C ALA A 866 -12.04 -16.64 19.13
N VAL A 867 -11.72 -17.45 20.13
CA VAL A 867 -10.73 -18.53 20.04
C VAL A 867 -11.17 -19.65 19.08
N ASN A 868 -10.45 -19.81 17.97
CA ASN A 868 -10.69 -20.88 17.01
C ASN A 868 -9.89 -22.13 17.43
N PRO A 869 -10.55 -23.24 17.84
CA PRO A 869 -9.87 -24.42 18.38
C PRO A 869 -9.00 -25.15 17.35
N ASN A 870 -9.19 -24.89 16.05
CA ASN A 870 -8.39 -25.50 14.98
C ASN A 870 -7.05 -24.76 14.73
N PHE A 871 -6.86 -23.58 15.32
CA PHE A 871 -5.71 -22.70 15.08
C PHE A 871 -5.16 -22.09 16.39
N LEU A 872 -5.17 -22.84 17.49
CA LEU A 872 -4.76 -22.36 18.82
C LEU A 872 -3.36 -21.69 18.84
N ASN A 873 -2.47 -22.06 17.92
CA ASN A 873 -1.13 -21.49 17.78
C ASN A 873 -1.11 -19.99 17.42
N VAL A 874 -2.16 -19.43 16.82
CA VAL A 874 -2.21 -17.99 16.46
C VAL A 874 -2.80 -17.10 17.56
N TYR A 875 -3.37 -17.69 18.62
CA TYR A 875 -3.93 -16.96 19.75
C TYR A 875 -2.89 -16.78 20.86
N LEU A 876 -3.01 -15.67 21.60
CA LEU A 876 -2.21 -15.42 22.79
C LEU A 876 -2.86 -16.12 23.99
N GLU A 877 -2.07 -16.88 24.75
CA GLU A 877 -2.54 -17.57 25.94
C GLU A 877 -3.12 -16.57 26.96
N ASN A 878 -4.25 -16.93 27.59
CA ASN A 878 -5.04 -16.07 28.49
C ASN A 878 -5.72 -14.84 27.85
N HIS A 879 -5.48 -14.53 26.57
CA HIS A 879 -6.03 -13.37 25.84
C HIS A 879 -6.85 -13.80 24.60
N ALA A 880 -7.59 -14.90 24.76
CA ALA A 880 -8.32 -15.57 23.68
C ALA A 880 -9.79 -15.79 24.11
N PRO A 881 -10.72 -14.87 23.76
CA PRO A 881 -12.07 -14.87 24.29
C PRO A 881 -12.94 -15.99 23.71
N ARG A 882 -13.97 -16.37 24.47
CA ARG A 882 -14.90 -17.45 24.16
C ARG A 882 -16.29 -16.91 23.84
N LEU A 883 -17.04 -17.66 23.05
CA LEU A 883 -18.45 -17.38 22.75
C LEU A 883 -19.34 -17.65 23.99
N ASN A 884 -20.48 -16.97 24.07
CA ASN A 884 -21.48 -17.03 25.14
C ASN A 884 -20.98 -16.67 26.55
N VAL A 885 -19.87 -15.95 26.68
CA VAL A 885 -19.30 -15.52 27.97
C VAL A 885 -19.50 -14.02 28.20
N GLY A 886 -19.22 -13.19 27.20
CA GLY A 886 -19.35 -11.73 27.30
C GLY A 886 -18.39 -10.98 26.40
N VAL A 887 -18.55 -9.65 26.38
CA VAL A 887 -17.73 -8.72 25.60
C VAL A 887 -16.26 -8.84 26.01
N ALA A 888 -15.36 -8.86 25.03
CA ALA A 888 -13.92 -8.79 25.26
C ALA A 888 -13.44 -7.33 25.17
N VAL A 889 -12.46 -6.93 25.99
CA VAL A 889 -11.69 -5.72 25.77
C VAL A 889 -10.55 -6.04 24.79
N SER A 890 -10.38 -5.23 23.75
CA SER A 890 -9.25 -5.35 22.81
C SER A 890 -8.08 -4.50 23.28
N ALA A 891 -6.90 -5.10 23.38
CA ALA A 891 -5.67 -4.43 23.76
C ALA A 891 -4.56 -4.68 22.73
N ASP A 892 -3.82 -3.62 22.37
CA ASP A 892 -2.62 -3.70 21.55
C ASP A 892 -1.60 -2.64 22.01
N SER A 893 -0.33 -3.02 22.09
CA SER A 893 0.75 -2.15 22.57
C SER A 893 1.28 -1.16 21.53
N ASN A 894 0.74 -1.17 20.30
CA ASN A 894 1.26 -0.47 19.13
C ASN A 894 0.25 0.55 18.56
N GLY A 895 -0.86 0.82 19.27
CA GLY A 895 -1.86 1.80 18.90
C GLY A 895 -2.86 1.36 17.82
N HIS A 896 -2.95 0.05 17.52
CA HIS A 896 -4.06 -0.47 16.70
C HIS A 896 -5.42 -0.38 17.43
N MET A 897 -5.38 -0.35 18.76
CA MET A 897 -6.49 -0.16 19.68
C MET A 897 -6.21 1.07 20.56
N THR A 898 -7.24 1.80 20.99
CA THR A 898 -7.11 2.99 21.86
C THR A 898 -7.13 2.67 23.35
N THR A 899 -7.33 1.40 23.73
CA THR A 899 -7.44 0.93 25.12
C THR A 899 -6.18 1.18 25.95
N ASP A 900 -6.35 1.85 27.09
CA ASP A 900 -5.34 1.96 28.14
C ASP A 900 -5.83 1.42 29.51
N SER A 901 -5.01 1.57 30.55
CA SER A 901 -5.31 1.07 31.90
C SER A 901 -6.42 1.83 32.63
N VAL A 902 -6.57 3.14 32.37
CA VAL A 902 -7.66 3.96 32.92
C VAL A 902 -8.99 3.51 32.31
N SER A 903 -8.98 3.36 30.98
CA SER A 903 -10.15 3.00 30.18
C SER A 903 -10.59 1.56 30.47
N TYR A 904 -9.65 0.63 30.64
CA TYR A 904 -9.94 -0.71 31.16
C TYR A 904 -10.57 -0.67 32.56
N GLY A 905 -10.03 0.16 33.47
CA GLY A 905 -10.58 0.37 34.81
C GLY A 905 -12.04 0.86 34.78
N PHE A 906 -12.31 1.86 33.93
CA PHE A 906 -13.65 2.41 33.71
C PHE A 906 -14.65 1.33 33.26
N ILE A 907 -14.36 0.61 32.16
CA ILE A 907 -15.29 -0.39 31.64
C ILE A 907 -15.44 -1.59 32.60
N LYS A 908 -14.39 -1.94 33.35
CA LYS A 908 -14.43 -3.00 34.36
C LYS A 908 -15.35 -2.63 35.52
N ARG A 909 -15.31 -1.37 35.99
CA ARG A 909 -16.22 -0.86 37.01
C ARG A 909 -17.67 -0.86 36.54
N VAL A 910 -17.93 -0.47 35.29
CA VAL A 910 -19.24 -0.58 34.63
C VAL A 910 -19.72 -2.04 34.59
N ALA A 911 -18.85 -2.97 34.18
CA ALA A 911 -19.19 -4.38 34.08
C ALA A 911 -19.55 -5.00 35.44
N ASP A 912 -18.85 -4.61 36.51
CA ASP A 912 -19.18 -5.04 37.88
C ASP A 912 -20.56 -4.53 38.33
N LEU A 913 -20.91 -3.28 38.00
CA LEU A 913 -22.21 -2.69 38.34
C LEU A 913 -23.39 -3.35 37.62
N CYS A 914 -23.24 -3.69 36.33
CA CYS A 914 -24.29 -4.40 35.58
C CYS A 914 -24.19 -5.94 35.67
N GLY A 915 -23.18 -6.48 36.34
CA GLY A 915 -22.89 -7.91 36.45
C GLY A 915 -22.54 -8.58 35.12
N ALA A 916 -21.90 -7.86 34.19
CA ALA A 916 -21.39 -8.40 32.94
C ALA A 916 -19.99 -9.02 33.14
N THR A 917 -19.70 -10.11 32.43
CA THR A 917 -18.36 -10.68 32.39
C THR A 917 -17.58 -10.03 31.25
N LEU A 918 -16.43 -9.43 31.56
CA LEU A 918 -15.46 -9.01 30.56
C LEU A 918 -14.46 -10.13 30.28
N GLN A 919 -14.08 -10.25 29.02
CA GLN A 919 -12.94 -11.02 28.56
C GLN A 919 -11.83 -10.07 28.09
N VAL A 920 -10.67 -10.58 27.70
CA VAL A 920 -9.59 -9.79 27.07
C VAL A 920 -9.16 -10.48 25.78
N PHE A 921 -8.93 -9.69 24.74
CA PHE A 921 -8.26 -10.09 23.52
C PHE A 921 -7.01 -9.24 23.31
N GLN A 922 -5.91 -9.91 22.93
CA GLN A 922 -4.70 -9.27 22.45
C GLN A 922 -4.00 -10.23 21.48
N ILE A 923 -3.43 -9.71 20.41
CA ILE A 923 -2.62 -10.49 19.47
C ILE A 923 -1.33 -11.02 20.12
N ARG A 924 -0.78 -12.10 19.57
CA ARG A 924 0.58 -12.53 19.90
C ARG A 924 1.61 -11.52 19.35
N ASN A 925 2.76 -11.42 20.01
CA ASN A 925 3.88 -10.54 19.63
C ASN A 925 4.49 -10.84 18.24
N ASP A 926 4.20 -12.02 17.68
CA ASP A 926 4.61 -12.51 16.36
C ASP A 926 3.44 -12.53 15.34
N SER A 927 2.31 -11.90 15.67
CA SER A 927 1.12 -11.80 14.82
C SER A 927 0.84 -10.35 14.38
N ARG A 928 -0.13 -10.18 13.47
CA ARG A 928 -0.63 -8.89 12.98
C ARG A 928 -2.01 -8.59 13.60
N SER A 929 -2.24 -7.32 13.96
CA SER A 929 -3.57 -6.83 14.36
C SER A 929 -4.34 -6.26 13.18
N GLY A 930 -5.68 -6.28 13.28
CA GLY A 930 -6.52 -5.29 12.58
C GLY A 930 -6.39 -3.91 13.24
N GLY A 931 -7.00 -2.90 12.66
CA GLY A 931 -7.32 -1.63 13.34
C GLY A 931 -8.83 -1.52 13.54
N THR A 932 -9.28 -0.45 14.19
CA THR A 932 -10.70 -0.13 14.40
C THR A 932 -10.93 1.38 14.25
N ILE A 933 -12.18 1.83 14.36
CA ILE A 933 -12.50 3.27 14.49
C ILE A 933 -11.97 3.92 15.79
N GLY A 934 -11.46 3.15 16.74
CA GLY A 934 -11.09 3.57 18.09
C GLY A 934 -10.01 4.66 18.10
N PRO A 935 -8.76 4.33 17.73
CA PRO A 935 -7.68 5.31 17.58
C PRO A 935 -8.04 6.43 16.60
N MET A 936 -8.78 6.11 15.53
CA MET A 936 -9.17 7.06 14.48
C MET A 936 -10.07 8.19 15.00
N THR A 937 -11.03 7.86 15.88
CA THR A 937 -11.98 8.81 16.46
C THR A 937 -11.40 9.49 17.70
N SER A 938 -10.73 8.69 18.55
CA SER A 938 -10.01 9.16 19.75
C SER A 938 -9.03 10.28 19.42
N ALA A 939 -8.10 10.05 18.49
CA ALA A 939 -7.10 11.04 18.07
C ALA A 939 -7.69 12.24 17.30
N ARG A 940 -8.89 12.09 16.71
CA ARG A 940 -9.58 13.18 15.99
C ARG A 940 -10.33 14.14 16.92
N ILE A 941 -10.85 13.65 18.03
CA ILE A 941 -11.69 14.42 18.96
C ILE A 941 -10.91 14.82 20.24
N GLY A 942 -9.96 13.99 20.69
CA GLY A 942 -9.22 14.19 21.94
C GLY A 942 -9.97 13.66 23.17
N MET A 943 -10.61 12.49 23.04
CA MET A 943 -11.56 11.92 24.01
C MET A 943 -11.04 10.60 24.59
N ARG A 944 -11.19 10.39 25.91
CA ARG A 944 -10.85 9.14 26.60
C ARG A 944 -11.65 7.98 25.99
N ALA A 945 -11.01 6.86 25.67
CA ALA A 945 -11.62 5.84 24.83
C ALA A 945 -11.09 4.42 25.07
N ILE A 946 -11.89 3.43 24.67
CA ILE A 946 -11.57 2.00 24.75
C ILE A 946 -12.05 1.27 23.50
N ASP A 947 -11.33 0.23 23.07
CA ASP A 947 -11.84 -0.77 22.12
C ASP A 947 -12.36 -2.00 22.86
N VAL A 948 -13.63 -2.34 22.66
CA VAL A 948 -14.28 -3.56 23.18
C VAL A 948 -15.15 -4.20 22.11
N GLY A 949 -15.43 -5.49 22.23
CA GLY A 949 -16.03 -6.22 21.14
C GLY A 949 -16.74 -7.51 21.51
N ILE A 950 -17.75 -7.83 20.71
CA ILE A 950 -18.47 -9.10 20.81
C ILE A 950 -17.66 -10.17 20.06
N PRO A 951 -17.30 -11.31 20.69
CA PRO A 951 -16.45 -12.30 20.04
C PRO A 951 -17.13 -13.01 18.85
N GLN A 952 -16.39 -13.18 17.75
CA GLN A 952 -16.78 -13.97 16.58
C GLN A 952 -15.65 -14.85 16.02
N LEU A 953 -16.04 -15.96 15.39
CA LEU A 953 -15.21 -16.81 14.55
C LEU A 953 -15.43 -16.45 13.07
N SER A 954 -14.37 -16.58 12.27
CA SER A 954 -14.41 -16.37 10.82
C SER A 954 -14.86 -14.96 10.40
N MET A 955 -14.39 -13.95 11.14
CA MET A 955 -14.32 -12.53 10.71
C MET A 955 -13.92 -12.42 9.23
N HIS A 956 -14.52 -11.47 8.49
CA HIS A 956 -14.32 -11.24 7.04
C HIS A 956 -14.71 -12.42 6.11
N SER A 957 -15.27 -13.52 6.64
CA SER A 957 -15.95 -14.54 5.81
C SER A 957 -17.27 -13.99 5.28
N ILE A 958 -17.70 -14.42 4.08
CA ILE A 958 -19.08 -14.16 3.62
C ILE A 958 -20.12 -14.72 4.61
N ARG A 959 -19.73 -15.72 5.42
CA ARG A 959 -20.52 -16.28 6.51
C ARG A 959 -19.63 -16.59 7.72
N ALA A 960 -19.81 -15.81 8.79
CA ALA A 960 -19.09 -15.87 10.05
C ALA A 960 -19.94 -16.56 11.14
N THR A 961 -19.46 -16.57 12.38
CA THR A 961 -20.16 -17.22 13.52
C THR A 961 -19.89 -16.51 14.83
N THR A 962 -20.93 -16.28 15.64
CA THR A 962 -20.81 -15.82 17.05
C THR A 962 -21.65 -16.74 17.95
N GLY A 963 -21.60 -16.57 19.27
CA GLY A 963 -22.48 -17.30 20.19
C GLY A 963 -23.92 -16.80 20.11
N SER A 964 -24.88 -17.65 20.48
CA SER A 964 -26.29 -17.27 20.47
C SER A 964 -26.67 -16.27 21.56
N LEU A 965 -25.96 -16.25 22.69
CA LEU A 965 -26.17 -15.29 23.79
C LEU A 965 -25.36 -13.99 23.59
N ASP A 966 -24.29 -14.04 22.80
CA ASP A 966 -23.33 -12.94 22.65
C ASP A 966 -23.95 -11.59 22.20
N PRO A 967 -24.94 -11.52 21.28
CA PRO A 967 -25.64 -10.27 20.98
C PRO A 967 -26.29 -9.64 22.23
N GLY A 968 -26.94 -10.46 23.07
CA GLY A 968 -27.56 -10.01 24.31
C GLY A 968 -26.56 -9.68 25.41
N LEU A 969 -25.43 -10.38 25.48
CA LEU A 969 -24.33 -10.05 26.40
C LEU A 969 -23.66 -8.71 26.04
N GLY A 970 -23.57 -8.39 24.74
CA GLY A 970 -23.22 -7.05 24.26
C GLY A 970 -24.19 -5.98 24.75
N VAL A 971 -25.50 -6.20 24.56
CA VAL A 971 -26.54 -5.29 25.07
C VAL A 971 -26.42 -5.09 26.59
N LYS A 972 -26.10 -6.14 27.35
CA LYS A 972 -25.93 -6.06 28.80
C LYS A 972 -24.83 -5.08 29.21
N LEU A 973 -23.64 -5.16 28.58
CA LEU A 973 -22.54 -4.26 28.89
C LEU A 973 -22.82 -2.83 28.40
N PHE A 974 -23.21 -2.65 27.14
CA PHE A 974 -23.43 -1.30 26.58
C PHE A 974 -24.58 -0.56 27.28
N LYS A 975 -25.63 -1.28 27.72
CA LYS A 975 -26.69 -0.69 28.56
C LYS A 975 -26.15 -0.31 29.94
N GLY A 976 -25.32 -1.16 30.54
CA GLY A 976 -24.63 -0.86 31.80
C GLY A 976 -23.77 0.41 31.70
N PHE A 977 -23.04 0.58 30.59
CA PHE A 977 -22.27 1.78 30.31
C PHE A 977 -23.16 3.02 30.25
N PHE A 978 -24.22 3.02 29.44
CA PHE A 978 -25.16 4.14 29.38
C PHE A 978 -25.90 4.43 30.70
N ASP A 979 -26.11 3.43 31.56
CA ASP A 979 -26.81 3.61 32.82
C ASP A 979 -25.89 4.18 33.92
N HIS A 980 -24.70 3.60 34.08
CA HIS A 980 -23.77 3.89 35.17
C HIS A 980 -22.66 4.90 34.80
N PHE A 981 -22.64 5.44 33.58
CA PHE A 981 -21.62 6.40 33.12
C PHE A 981 -21.31 7.50 34.15
N GLU A 982 -22.33 8.19 34.66
CA GLU A 982 -22.16 9.25 35.67
C GLU A 982 -21.75 8.78 37.05
N GLU A 983 -21.98 7.51 37.39
CA GLU A 983 -21.53 6.92 38.66
C GLU A 983 -20.03 6.66 38.58
N VAL A 984 -19.60 6.02 37.48
CA VAL A 984 -18.20 5.62 37.25
C VAL A 984 -17.31 6.81 36.93
N ASP A 985 -17.72 7.75 36.08
CA ASP A 985 -16.88 8.90 35.70
C ASP A 985 -16.43 9.74 36.90
N LYS A 986 -17.28 9.84 37.94
CA LYS A 986 -16.94 10.51 39.20
C LYS A 986 -15.85 9.80 40.01
N GLU A 987 -15.62 8.50 39.78
CA GLU A 987 -14.52 7.74 40.37
C GLU A 987 -13.19 7.95 39.61
N PHE A 988 -13.23 8.50 38.40
CA PHE A 988 -12.10 8.73 37.50
C PHE A 988 -11.86 10.22 37.16
N ALA A 989 -12.44 11.16 37.92
CA ALA A 989 -12.43 12.60 37.61
C ALA A 989 -11.05 13.28 37.62
N ASP A 990 -10.00 12.60 38.11
CA ASP A 990 -8.60 13.06 38.09
C ASP A 990 -7.81 12.58 36.85
N PHE A 991 -8.45 11.89 35.89
CA PHE A 991 -7.84 11.30 34.67
C PHE A 991 -8.47 11.81 33.36
#